data_AF-A0A8J6HTV0-F1
#
_entry.id   AF-A0A8J6HTV0-F1
#
_cell.length_a   1.000
_cell.length_b   1.000
_cell.length_c   1.000
_cell.angle_alpha   90.00
_cell.angle_beta   90.00
_cell.angle_gamma   90.00
#
_symmetry.space_group_name_H-M   'P 1'
#
loop_
_entity.id
_entity.type
_entity.pdbx_description
1 polymer ?
#
loop_
_entity_poly.entity_id
_entity_poly.type
_entity_poly.pdbx_seq_one_letter_code
_entity_poly.pdbx_strand_id
1 'polypeptide(L)'
;MTDEEVKEEFVKANNSFLPSVYKEIVKRENGNLLVSPLSAETILALTYSGCRGETAEELRIAVHFPDDPAKIQSAVKAVLSNLKTKEGCKLCIANKMYVTKGVPLQNKFQEIVKEVYFADSENIDFTKKEEAAETMNSWVEKETENKISNLVDSKLLNELTRIVLINALYFKGDWKEKFDLANTEKMNFYKTPSETVKVDAMTNKRFKFFSICISEELNAKVLKLPIHGDASMMFVLPNERDGLAELESNIDKVFSSCEFEEKLVNVFLPKFKIEYQIDFKAVLQNLGVQAMFSEDDADLSGIAGEKGELLVDAVLQKTFIDVSEEGVEAAAATFAVIRIPKSGCIPRPVPFRADHPFIFYIKSCHLNPDALMVVLLPNEHQGLAILEEQVDKVFESRKFTQQLVNVKIFKFRINLEFNENLKNIIEDMPNVMKEFVEANNSFLPSIYREIVKEEKGNILVSPLSAETVLALTHSGCRGQTAEELRIALHLPDDPAKIQSAVKAVLSELSDLKTNEGSKLFIANKMYIRKDFSIKDEFQKIASEVYFSTSENIDFAMNERAAETINSWVEKVTENKIKNLIHSQVLDEFTRVILVNALYFKGAWIEKFHLTNTKKTKFYKSRNEVVKVDAMANRPSQNFSICISKELKAKLLQLPIHGDASMLQNLYSSLQLGVHRIFSDDDADLSGIAGEKGDLLVNEILQKTFIDVSEEGVEAAAATDLKNPLQQATTTEENVLEEFINVNNSFVPAAYREILKTKQENLLVSPCSALAAFALVQSGSRGQTSEEIVEVLFGGKKLETPMKDLFPILNSTDSHIFHLANKLYVKEEFAIHEDFKQTANSVFGADSEHIDFTERDEAAKTMNLWIREQTENKIENLVDSEKINDLTRAVLINAVYFKADWLEKFHSCFTVKLHFYKTADRVVDVDTMTNNSQQYFWYHECPELNAKFLELPFKNPDASMVVVLPKERQGLAILEEQIDKVFLPRKFTQQLVDVTIPKFRIDCTTDFKEILRNLGVNSMFTEEADLSGVAGVKGDLFVSEVIQKSFLDVSEDGVEAAAAVYALVPVHVCALIGDIEEFYANHPFLFYIKIKGVIIFAGRVIDPTNGSGVAYVPQLVKTKSSRRNYFSQLFSCCRP
;
A
#
# COMPACT_ATOMS: atom_id res chain seq x y z
N MET A 1 19.27 -53.45 -14.85
CA MET A 1 18.76 -52.58 -13.78
C MET A 1 17.44 -53.14 -13.29
N THR A 2 17.01 -52.77 -12.08
CA THR A 2 15.63 -52.97 -11.60
C THR A 2 14.70 -51.88 -12.13
N ASP A 3 13.38 -52.10 -12.06
CA ASP A 3 12.40 -51.09 -12.48
C ASP A 3 12.51 -49.79 -11.65
N GLU A 4 12.95 -49.89 -10.38
CA GLU A 4 13.24 -48.75 -9.51
C GLU A 4 14.46 -47.95 -9.99
N GLU A 5 15.57 -48.61 -10.32
CA GLU A 5 16.79 -47.96 -10.85
C GLU A 5 16.52 -47.25 -12.19
N VAL A 6 15.69 -47.82 -13.05
CA VAL A 6 15.32 -47.25 -14.36
C VAL A 6 14.39 -46.03 -14.19
N LYS A 7 13.42 -46.14 -13.26
CA LYS A 7 12.56 -45.03 -12.82
C LYS A 7 13.37 -43.90 -12.20
N GLU A 8 14.39 -44.20 -11.41
CA GLU A 8 15.31 -43.21 -10.82
C GLU A 8 16.10 -42.40 -11.87
N GLU A 9 16.53 -43.00 -12.98
CA GLU A 9 17.23 -42.26 -14.04
C GLU A 9 16.32 -41.24 -14.73
N PHE A 10 15.06 -41.58 -14.99
CA PHE A 10 14.07 -40.66 -15.58
C PHE A 10 13.60 -39.58 -14.59
N VAL A 11 13.47 -39.92 -13.31
CA VAL A 11 13.27 -38.96 -12.20
C VAL A 11 14.40 -37.91 -12.16
N LYS A 12 15.66 -38.33 -12.38
CA LYS A 12 16.81 -37.41 -12.44
C LYS A 12 16.81 -36.54 -13.71
N ALA A 13 16.31 -37.04 -14.83
CA ALA A 13 16.08 -36.25 -16.04
C ALA A 13 15.00 -35.17 -15.78
N ASN A 14 13.84 -35.55 -15.23
CA ASN A 14 12.75 -34.64 -14.90
C ASN A 14 13.18 -33.47 -14.00
N ASN A 15 13.91 -33.76 -12.91
CA ASN A 15 14.46 -32.75 -12.00
C ASN A 15 15.47 -31.78 -12.67
N SER A 16 16.13 -32.20 -13.75
CA SER A 16 17.11 -31.39 -14.49
C SER A 16 16.44 -30.56 -15.58
N PHE A 17 15.42 -31.13 -16.22
CA PHE A 17 14.62 -30.51 -17.27
C PHE A 17 13.67 -29.42 -16.71
N LEU A 18 13.02 -29.68 -15.57
CA LEU A 18 12.06 -28.76 -14.93
C LEU A 18 12.65 -27.34 -14.69
N PRO A 19 13.77 -27.15 -13.97
CA PRO A 19 14.36 -25.84 -13.77
C PRO A 19 14.76 -25.16 -15.08
N SER A 20 15.27 -25.92 -16.05
CA SER A 20 15.74 -25.42 -17.34
C SER A 20 14.59 -24.91 -18.21
N VAL A 21 13.51 -25.69 -18.34
CA VAL A 21 12.25 -25.25 -18.97
C VAL A 21 11.70 -24.02 -18.28
N TYR A 22 11.58 -24.06 -16.96
CA TYR A 22 10.99 -22.98 -16.18
C TYR A 22 11.74 -21.66 -16.37
N LYS A 23 13.08 -21.69 -16.31
CA LYS A 23 13.97 -20.53 -16.55
C LYS A 23 13.81 -19.92 -17.95
N GLU A 24 13.35 -20.68 -18.94
CA GLU A 24 13.05 -20.16 -20.28
C GLU A 24 11.63 -19.59 -20.42
N ILE A 25 10.65 -20.08 -19.65
CA ILE A 25 9.28 -19.56 -19.67
C ILE A 25 9.20 -18.16 -19.03
N VAL A 26 9.81 -17.96 -17.85
CA VAL A 26 9.78 -16.65 -17.15
C VAL A 26 10.49 -15.52 -17.89
N LYS A 27 11.37 -15.83 -18.85
CA LYS A 27 12.01 -14.82 -19.72
C LYS A 27 11.05 -14.22 -20.76
N ARG A 28 9.83 -14.77 -20.90
CA ARG A 28 8.93 -14.55 -22.03
C ARG A 28 7.53 -14.13 -21.60
N GLU A 29 7.01 -14.80 -20.58
CA GLU A 29 5.61 -14.71 -20.15
C GLU A 29 5.49 -14.00 -18.81
N ASN A 30 4.57 -13.02 -18.72
CA ASN A 30 4.27 -12.29 -17.49
C ASN A 30 2.88 -12.69 -16.95
N GLY A 31 2.76 -12.82 -15.62
CA GLY A 31 1.53 -13.27 -14.96
C GLY A 31 1.52 -14.79 -14.71
N ASN A 32 0.41 -15.30 -14.15
CA ASN A 32 0.34 -16.64 -13.56
C ASN A 32 0.73 -17.76 -14.54
N LEU A 33 1.78 -18.52 -14.20
CA LEU A 33 2.32 -19.61 -15.02
C LEU A 33 1.94 -20.97 -14.44
N LEU A 34 1.57 -21.93 -15.28
CA LEU A 34 1.27 -23.31 -14.88
C LEU A 34 1.80 -24.31 -15.91
N VAL A 35 2.82 -25.09 -15.53
CA VAL A 35 3.51 -26.05 -16.42
C VAL A 35 3.55 -27.44 -15.80
N SER A 36 3.54 -28.48 -16.63
CA SER A 36 3.94 -29.84 -16.22
C SER A 36 5.13 -30.30 -17.07
N PRO A 37 6.37 -30.25 -16.53
CA PRO A 37 7.55 -30.75 -17.20
C PRO A 37 7.47 -32.26 -17.43
N LEU A 38 6.92 -33.02 -16.46
CA LEU A 38 6.70 -34.46 -16.59
C LEU A 38 5.77 -34.79 -17.77
N SER A 39 4.72 -33.99 -17.96
CA SER A 39 3.83 -34.12 -19.12
C SER A 39 4.57 -33.82 -20.44
N ALA A 40 5.31 -32.70 -20.49
CA ALA A 40 6.11 -32.32 -21.66
C ALA A 40 7.20 -33.35 -22.00
N GLU A 41 7.93 -33.85 -20.99
CA GLU A 41 8.95 -34.88 -21.11
C GLU A 41 8.40 -36.17 -21.71
N THR A 42 7.18 -36.59 -21.35
CA THR A 42 6.58 -37.81 -21.94
C THR A 42 6.29 -37.67 -23.45
N ILE A 43 5.90 -36.49 -23.94
CA ILE A 43 5.70 -36.26 -25.39
C ILE A 43 7.02 -36.00 -26.13
N LEU A 44 8.05 -35.49 -25.45
CA LEU A 44 9.39 -35.34 -25.99
C LEU A 44 10.13 -36.68 -26.07
N ALA A 45 9.95 -37.58 -25.09
CA ALA A 45 10.46 -38.96 -25.13
C ALA A 45 9.76 -39.80 -26.23
N LEU A 46 8.45 -39.59 -26.42
CA LEU A 46 7.68 -40.14 -27.54
C LEU A 46 8.29 -39.70 -28.88
N THR A 47 8.55 -38.40 -29.04
CA THR A 47 9.18 -37.83 -30.24
C THR A 47 10.60 -38.35 -30.44
N TYR A 48 11.44 -38.35 -29.40
CA TYR A 48 12.81 -38.87 -29.39
C TYR A 48 12.89 -40.34 -29.86
N SER A 49 11.90 -41.17 -29.55
CA SER A 49 11.84 -42.56 -30.05
C SER A 49 11.75 -42.64 -31.59
N GLY A 50 11.24 -41.59 -32.23
CA GLY A 50 11.20 -41.41 -33.68
C GLY A 50 12.40 -40.64 -34.27
N CYS A 51 13.05 -39.76 -33.52
CA CYS A 51 14.20 -38.98 -33.98
C CYS A 51 15.45 -39.84 -34.23
N ARG A 52 16.32 -39.41 -35.16
CA ARG A 52 17.65 -39.98 -35.41
C ARG A 52 18.70 -38.87 -35.49
N GLY A 53 19.98 -39.26 -35.63
CA GLY A 53 21.09 -38.34 -35.83
C GLY A 53 21.17 -37.20 -34.79
N GLU A 54 21.49 -36.02 -35.27
CA GLU A 54 21.60 -34.78 -34.48
C GLU A 54 20.27 -34.39 -33.83
N THR A 55 19.14 -34.59 -34.52
CA THR A 55 17.78 -34.36 -34.01
C THR A 55 17.44 -35.20 -32.77
N ALA A 56 18.03 -36.40 -32.65
CA ALA A 56 17.92 -37.20 -31.44
C ALA A 56 18.85 -36.68 -30.32
N GLU A 57 20.10 -36.36 -30.65
CA GLU A 57 21.10 -35.95 -29.65
C GLU A 57 20.79 -34.59 -29.01
N GLU A 58 20.30 -33.61 -29.78
CA GLU A 58 19.81 -32.33 -29.25
C GLU A 58 18.70 -32.54 -28.20
N LEU A 59 17.66 -33.33 -28.54
CA LEU A 59 16.55 -33.65 -27.63
C LEU A 59 17.05 -34.40 -26.39
N ARG A 60 18.00 -35.32 -26.56
CA ARG A 60 18.58 -36.09 -25.46
C ARG A 60 19.31 -35.18 -24.47
N ILE A 61 20.10 -34.22 -24.97
CA ILE A 61 20.83 -33.25 -24.16
C ILE A 61 19.85 -32.29 -23.47
N ALA A 62 18.92 -31.69 -24.21
CA ALA A 62 18.01 -30.66 -23.70
C ALA A 62 17.00 -31.16 -22.65
N VAL A 63 16.63 -32.45 -22.70
CA VAL A 63 15.73 -33.10 -21.72
C VAL A 63 16.52 -33.94 -20.70
N HIS A 64 17.85 -33.96 -20.77
CA HIS A 64 18.76 -34.73 -19.90
C HIS A 64 18.49 -36.26 -19.91
N PHE A 65 18.07 -36.81 -21.05
CA PHE A 65 17.79 -38.24 -21.18
C PHE A 65 19.06 -39.12 -21.11
N PRO A 66 18.99 -40.30 -20.45
CA PRO A 66 20.04 -41.31 -20.50
C PRO A 66 20.43 -41.73 -21.93
N ASP A 67 21.68 -42.17 -22.09
CA ASP A 67 22.26 -42.59 -23.40
C ASP A 67 21.61 -43.84 -24.02
N ASP A 68 20.73 -44.55 -23.30
CA ASP A 68 20.08 -45.79 -23.72
C ASP A 68 18.56 -45.59 -23.94
N PRO A 69 18.08 -45.56 -25.20
CA PRO A 69 16.67 -45.41 -25.53
C PRO A 69 15.75 -46.49 -24.92
N ALA A 70 16.26 -47.71 -24.69
CA ALA A 70 15.46 -48.78 -24.10
C ALA A 70 15.22 -48.53 -22.59
N LYS A 71 16.14 -47.86 -21.89
CA LYS A 71 15.88 -47.38 -20.53
C LYS A 71 14.82 -46.30 -20.52
N ILE A 72 14.90 -45.30 -21.40
CA ILE A 72 13.91 -44.19 -21.46
C ILE A 72 12.50 -44.76 -21.65
N GLN A 73 12.33 -45.65 -22.63
CA GLN A 73 11.04 -46.29 -22.89
C GLN A 73 10.56 -47.12 -21.69
N SER A 74 11.44 -47.90 -21.05
CA SER A 74 11.09 -48.66 -19.86
C SER A 74 10.68 -47.76 -18.68
N ALA A 75 11.39 -46.64 -18.48
CA ALA A 75 11.13 -45.69 -17.42
C ALA A 75 9.81 -44.95 -17.61
N VAL A 76 9.56 -44.41 -18.81
CA VAL A 76 8.29 -43.73 -19.14
C VAL A 76 7.12 -44.69 -18.96
N LYS A 77 7.23 -45.93 -19.45
CA LYS A 77 6.20 -46.97 -19.28
C LYS A 77 5.94 -47.29 -17.81
N ALA A 78 6.98 -47.36 -16.98
CA ALA A 78 6.86 -47.57 -15.54
C ALA A 78 6.23 -46.37 -14.82
N VAL A 79 6.64 -45.14 -15.13
CA VAL A 79 6.10 -43.91 -14.54
C VAL A 79 4.63 -43.73 -14.91
N LEU A 80 4.27 -43.75 -16.20
CA LEU A 80 2.87 -43.64 -16.65
C LEU A 80 1.99 -44.78 -16.13
N SER A 81 2.53 -46.00 -15.97
CA SER A 81 1.78 -47.11 -15.36
C SER A 81 1.46 -46.91 -13.88
N ASN A 82 2.34 -46.21 -13.13
CA ASN A 82 2.18 -45.93 -11.70
C ASN A 82 1.40 -44.64 -11.41
N LEU A 83 1.24 -43.75 -12.40
CA LEU A 83 0.47 -42.51 -12.32
C LEU A 83 -1.05 -42.69 -12.54
N LYS A 84 -1.53 -43.93 -12.65
CA LYS A 84 -2.95 -44.24 -12.86
C LYS A 84 -3.82 -43.71 -11.71
N THR A 85 -5.05 -43.32 -12.07
CA THR A 85 -6.06 -42.80 -11.14
C THR A 85 -6.26 -43.72 -9.94
N LYS A 86 -6.27 -43.13 -8.74
CA LYS A 86 -6.57 -43.78 -7.46
C LYS A 86 -7.84 -43.18 -6.85
N GLU A 87 -8.40 -43.84 -5.86
CA GLU A 87 -9.58 -43.34 -5.15
C GLU A 87 -9.28 -41.98 -4.48
N GLY A 88 -10.07 -40.96 -4.83
CA GLY A 88 -9.88 -39.56 -4.41
C GLY A 88 -8.76 -38.77 -5.12
N CYS A 89 -8.06 -39.34 -6.12
CA CYS A 89 -7.05 -38.60 -6.90
C CYS A 89 -6.92 -39.10 -8.34
N LYS A 90 -7.25 -38.23 -9.29
CA LYS A 90 -7.29 -38.49 -10.73
C LYS A 90 -6.32 -37.54 -11.45
N LEU A 91 -5.34 -38.14 -12.12
CA LEU A 91 -4.49 -37.47 -13.09
C LEU A 91 -4.86 -37.98 -14.49
N CYS A 92 -5.11 -37.07 -15.42
CA CYS A 92 -5.18 -37.35 -16.84
C CYS A 92 -3.96 -36.70 -17.51
N ILE A 93 -3.09 -37.51 -18.11
CA ILE A 93 -2.06 -37.07 -19.07
C ILE A 93 -2.51 -37.56 -20.44
N ALA A 94 -2.81 -36.64 -21.35
CA ALA A 94 -3.24 -36.94 -22.71
C ALA A 94 -2.13 -36.52 -23.69
N ASN A 95 -1.55 -37.50 -24.37
CA ASN A 95 -0.50 -37.33 -25.38
C ASN A 95 -1.00 -37.80 -26.75
N LYS A 96 -0.90 -36.94 -27.78
CA LYS A 96 -1.15 -37.34 -29.17
C LYS A 96 -0.27 -36.60 -30.15
N MET A 97 0.16 -37.33 -31.18
CA MET A 97 0.94 -36.81 -32.31
C MET A 97 0.06 -36.80 -33.57
N TYR A 98 -0.11 -35.62 -34.17
CA TYR A 98 -0.80 -35.46 -35.45
C TYR A 98 0.22 -35.21 -36.55
N VAL A 99 0.27 -36.10 -37.54
CA VAL A 99 1.21 -36.05 -38.68
C VAL A 99 0.46 -35.70 -39.95
N THR A 100 1.09 -35.03 -40.91
CA THR A 100 0.43 -34.63 -42.14
C THR A 100 -0.03 -35.84 -42.98
N LYS A 101 -1.16 -35.69 -43.66
CA LYS A 101 -1.80 -36.74 -44.47
C LYS A 101 -0.99 -37.04 -45.73
N GLY A 102 -0.66 -38.32 -45.92
CA GLY A 102 0.11 -38.82 -47.06
C GLY A 102 1.45 -39.44 -46.67
N VAL A 103 1.98 -39.11 -45.48
CA VAL A 103 3.23 -39.68 -44.97
C VAL A 103 2.93 -40.85 -44.01
N PRO A 104 3.21 -42.11 -44.39
CA PRO A 104 2.75 -43.28 -43.65
C PRO A 104 3.59 -43.57 -42.40
N LEU A 105 2.95 -43.53 -41.22
CA LEU A 105 3.55 -43.86 -39.92
C LEU A 105 4.16 -45.27 -39.89
N GLN A 106 5.37 -45.41 -39.34
CA GLN A 106 6.01 -46.72 -39.18
C GLN A 106 5.26 -47.57 -38.13
N ASN A 107 4.93 -48.83 -38.46
CA ASN A 107 4.27 -49.76 -37.53
C ASN A 107 4.99 -49.86 -36.19
N LYS A 108 6.32 -50.02 -36.19
CA LYS A 108 7.14 -50.11 -34.98
C LYS A 108 7.06 -48.84 -34.11
N PHE A 109 6.89 -47.68 -34.71
CA PHE A 109 6.68 -46.43 -33.98
C PHE A 109 5.27 -46.39 -33.37
N GLN A 110 4.23 -46.79 -34.11
CA GLN A 110 2.86 -46.91 -33.57
C GLN A 110 2.75 -47.92 -32.42
N GLU A 111 3.47 -49.05 -32.50
CA GLU A 111 3.60 -50.03 -31.42
C GLU A 111 4.21 -49.39 -30.17
N ILE A 112 5.33 -48.66 -30.30
CA ILE A 112 5.97 -47.93 -29.21
C ILE A 112 5.02 -46.86 -28.62
N VAL A 113 4.40 -46.03 -29.45
CA VAL A 113 3.44 -44.98 -29.03
C VAL A 113 2.33 -45.56 -28.13
N LYS A 114 1.77 -46.72 -28.51
CA LYS A 114 0.66 -47.36 -27.80
C LYS A 114 1.10 -48.18 -26.58
N GLU A 115 2.20 -48.94 -26.68
CA GLU A 115 2.65 -49.82 -25.60
C GLU A 115 3.53 -49.16 -24.54
N VAL A 116 4.23 -48.07 -24.87
CA VAL A 116 5.16 -47.39 -23.95
C VAL A 116 4.53 -46.11 -23.39
N TYR A 117 4.00 -45.27 -24.28
CA TYR A 117 3.52 -43.93 -23.93
C TYR A 117 2.01 -43.87 -23.63
N PHE A 118 1.29 -44.99 -23.84
CA PHE A 118 -0.18 -45.07 -23.76
C PHE A 118 -0.89 -43.98 -24.58
N ALA A 119 -0.23 -43.54 -25.66
CA ALA A 119 -0.60 -42.43 -26.51
C ALA A 119 -1.18 -42.93 -27.84
N ASP A 120 -1.57 -42.00 -28.70
CA ASP A 120 -2.03 -42.29 -30.06
C ASP A 120 -1.30 -41.43 -31.09
N SER A 121 -1.32 -41.85 -32.35
CA SER A 121 -0.76 -41.08 -33.47
C SER A 121 -1.60 -41.26 -34.74
N GLU A 122 -1.89 -40.14 -35.41
CA GLU A 122 -2.91 -40.06 -36.46
C GLU A 122 -2.45 -39.15 -37.61
N ASN A 123 -2.80 -39.52 -38.85
CA ASN A 123 -2.55 -38.70 -40.04
C ASN A 123 -3.75 -37.77 -40.30
N ILE A 124 -3.53 -36.45 -40.34
CA ILE A 124 -4.58 -35.43 -40.49
C ILE A 124 -4.32 -34.46 -41.66
N ASP A 125 -5.38 -33.91 -42.22
CA ASP A 125 -5.34 -33.07 -43.42
C ASP A 125 -5.20 -31.58 -43.05
N PHE A 126 -3.97 -31.12 -42.75
CA PHE A 126 -3.71 -29.73 -42.34
C PHE A 126 -4.08 -28.67 -43.38
N THR A 127 -4.32 -29.04 -44.65
CA THR A 127 -4.89 -28.12 -45.66
C THR A 127 -6.29 -27.62 -45.25
N LYS A 128 -7.03 -28.43 -44.48
CA LYS A 128 -8.30 -28.09 -43.86
C LYS A 128 -8.13 -27.62 -42.42
N LYS A 129 -7.38 -26.54 -42.20
CA LYS A 129 -7.01 -26.03 -40.87
C LYS A 129 -8.16 -25.93 -39.85
N GLU A 130 -9.39 -25.57 -40.27
CA GLU A 130 -10.56 -25.55 -39.38
C GLU A 130 -10.98 -26.96 -38.94
N GLU A 131 -11.17 -27.89 -39.89
CA GLU A 131 -11.55 -29.30 -39.63
C GLU A 131 -10.47 -30.03 -38.81
N ALA A 132 -9.20 -29.69 -39.06
CA ALA A 132 -8.05 -30.21 -38.31
C ALA A 132 -8.02 -29.69 -36.86
N ALA A 133 -8.22 -28.37 -36.65
CA ALA A 133 -8.29 -27.79 -35.32
C ALA A 133 -9.51 -28.29 -34.52
N GLU A 134 -10.67 -28.42 -35.15
CA GLU A 134 -11.89 -28.99 -34.55
C GLU A 134 -11.66 -30.45 -34.11
N THR A 135 -11.04 -31.27 -34.95
CA THR A 135 -10.69 -32.67 -34.63
C THR A 135 -9.74 -32.75 -33.44
N MET A 136 -8.69 -31.92 -33.42
CA MET A 136 -7.70 -31.89 -32.34
C MET A 136 -8.31 -31.41 -31.02
N ASN A 137 -9.10 -30.33 -31.04
CA ASN A 137 -9.77 -29.81 -29.84
C ASN A 137 -10.83 -30.79 -29.30
N SER A 138 -11.61 -31.43 -30.16
CA SER A 138 -12.60 -32.44 -29.77
C SER A 138 -11.96 -33.65 -29.07
N TRP A 139 -10.75 -34.04 -29.49
CA TRP A 139 -9.99 -35.10 -28.81
C TRP A 139 -9.49 -34.64 -27.43
N VAL A 140 -8.92 -33.43 -27.32
CA VAL A 140 -8.47 -32.85 -26.04
C VAL A 140 -9.63 -32.71 -25.05
N GLU A 141 -10.78 -32.21 -25.49
CA GLU A 141 -11.98 -32.07 -24.64
C GLU A 141 -12.45 -33.44 -24.15
N LYS A 142 -12.46 -34.46 -25.01
CA LYS A 142 -12.83 -35.83 -24.62
C LYS A 142 -11.90 -36.43 -23.57
N GLU A 143 -10.58 -36.35 -23.76
CA GLU A 143 -9.62 -36.96 -22.81
C GLU A 143 -9.47 -36.14 -21.50
N THR A 144 -9.89 -34.87 -21.49
CA THR A 144 -9.86 -33.99 -20.31
C THR A 144 -11.22 -33.75 -19.66
N GLU A 145 -12.26 -34.52 -20.03
CA GLU A 145 -13.63 -34.38 -19.50
C GLU A 145 -14.23 -32.96 -19.66
N ASN A 146 -13.92 -32.32 -20.77
CA ASN A 146 -14.28 -30.95 -21.15
C ASN A 146 -13.66 -29.87 -20.24
N LYS A 147 -12.55 -30.18 -19.55
CA LYS A 147 -11.80 -29.22 -18.71
C LYS A 147 -10.83 -28.38 -19.52
N ILE A 148 -10.33 -28.91 -20.63
CA ILE A 148 -9.47 -28.19 -21.56
C ILE A 148 -10.17 -28.16 -22.92
N SER A 149 -10.52 -26.95 -23.36
CA SER A 149 -11.09 -26.67 -24.68
C SER A 149 -10.17 -25.75 -25.47
N ASN A 150 -10.35 -25.67 -26.79
CA ASN A 150 -9.68 -24.69 -27.65
C ASN A 150 -8.16 -24.58 -27.40
N LEU A 151 -7.43 -25.70 -27.54
CA LEU A 151 -5.96 -25.72 -27.48
C LEU A 151 -5.36 -25.30 -28.83
N VAL A 152 -5.90 -25.79 -29.94
CA VAL A 152 -5.42 -25.45 -31.29
C VAL A 152 -6.28 -24.34 -31.90
N ASP A 153 -5.69 -23.18 -32.14
CA ASP A 153 -6.25 -22.14 -33.02
C ASP A 153 -5.92 -22.52 -34.48
N SER A 154 -6.91 -22.51 -35.38
CA SER A 154 -6.70 -22.84 -36.80
C SER A 154 -5.74 -21.88 -37.51
N LYS A 155 -5.43 -20.71 -36.94
CA LYS A 155 -4.38 -19.79 -37.42
C LYS A 155 -2.96 -20.36 -37.28
N LEU A 156 -2.74 -21.33 -36.39
CA LEU A 156 -1.42 -21.98 -36.22
C LEU A 156 -1.14 -23.05 -37.30
N LEU A 157 -2.16 -23.46 -38.05
CA LEU A 157 -2.08 -24.55 -39.03
C LEU A 157 -2.10 -24.00 -40.45
N ASN A 158 -1.31 -24.61 -41.33
CA ASN A 158 -1.25 -24.24 -42.75
C ASN A 158 -0.82 -25.44 -43.63
N GLU A 159 -0.76 -25.24 -44.95
CA GLU A 159 -0.45 -26.30 -45.93
C GLU A 159 0.99 -26.86 -45.80
N LEU A 160 1.90 -26.11 -45.16
CA LEU A 160 3.27 -26.55 -44.86
C LEU A 160 3.38 -27.33 -43.55
N THR A 161 2.32 -27.39 -42.74
CA THR A 161 2.34 -28.16 -41.48
C THR A 161 2.61 -29.66 -41.73
N ARG A 162 3.52 -30.22 -40.94
CA ARG A 162 4.03 -31.61 -40.99
C ARG A 162 3.72 -32.38 -39.71
N ILE A 163 4.01 -31.83 -38.53
CA ILE A 163 3.71 -32.48 -37.24
C ILE A 163 3.25 -31.46 -36.19
N VAL A 164 2.12 -31.75 -35.54
CA VAL A 164 1.67 -31.07 -34.32
C VAL A 164 1.71 -32.06 -33.15
N LEU A 165 2.44 -31.70 -32.10
CA LEU A 165 2.47 -32.45 -30.83
C LEU A 165 1.47 -31.83 -29.85
N ILE A 166 0.56 -32.63 -29.32
CA ILE A 166 -0.46 -32.20 -28.36
C ILE A 166 -0.27 -32.91 -27.03
N ASN A 167 -0.08 -32.10 -25.99
CA ASN A 167 0.01 -32.51 -24.60
C ASN A 167 -1.06 -31.76 -23.78
N ALA A 168 -1.97 -32.49 -23.14
CA ALA A 168 -2.99 -31.90 -22.28
C ALA A 168 -3.00 -32.58 -20.91
N LEU A 169 -3.04 -31.80 -19.84
CA LEU A 169 -2.98 -32.32 -18.47
C LEU A 169 -4.06 -31.70 -17.57
N TYR A 170 -4.85 -32.60 -16.96
CA TYR A 170 -5.84 -32.28 -15.94
C TYR A 170 -5.55 -33.08 -14.68
N PHE A 171 -5.51 -32.39 -13.53
CA PHE A 171 -5.36 -33.00 -12.21
C PHE A 171 -6.57 -32.66 -11.33
N LYS A 172 -7.12 -33.68 -10.65
CA LYS A 172 -8.20 -33.59 -9.68
C LYS A 172 -7.83 -34.40 -8.43
N GLY A 173 -8.05 -33.88 -7.24
CA GLY A 173 -7.85 -34.65 -6.01
C GLY A 173 -8.35 -33.97 -4.75
N ASP A 174 -9.10 -34.70 -3.93
CA ASP A 174 -9.63 -34.22 -2.65
C ASP A 174 -8.51 -34.08 -1.60
N TRP A 175 -8.57 -33.04 -0.76
CA TRP A 175 -7.69 -32.93 0.41
C TRP A 175 -7.98 -34.07 1.38
N LYS A 176 -6.95 -34.71 1.96
CA LYS A 176 -7.17 -35.67 3.07
C LYS A 176 -7.81 -35.00 4.30
N GLU A 177 -7.58 -33.70 4.46
CA GLU A 177 -8.05 -32.87 5.56
C GLU A 177 -8.67 -31.57 5.03
N LYS A 178 -9.88 -31.68 4.48
CA LYS A 178 -10.64 -30.56 3.87
C LYS A 178 -10.72 -29.31 4.77
N PHE A 179 -10.78 -28.15 4.11
CA PHE A 179 -11.10 -26.88 4.77
C PHE A 179 -12.61 -26.77 4.96
N ASP A 180 -13.02 -26.04 5.99
CA ASP A 180 -14.44 -25.80 6.30
C ASP A 180 -14.89 -24.51 5.62
N LEU A 181 -15.93 -24.60 4.77
CA LEU A 181 -16.49 -23.50 3.99
C LEU A 181 -16.95 -22.32 4.85
N ALA A 182 -17.33 -22.53 6.11
CA ALA A 182 -17.66 -21.46 7.05
C ALA A 182 -16.43 -20.68 7.57
N ASN A 183 -15.23 -21.08 7.13
CA ASN A 183 -13.96 -20.47 7.53
C ASN A 183 -13.23 -19.73 6.40
N THR A 184 -13.66 -19.85 5.15
CA THR A 184 -13.13 -19.03 4.06
C THR A 184 -13.43 -17.55 4.30
N GLU A 185 -12.41 -16.70 4.22
CA GLU A 185 -12.51 -15.26 4.54
C GLU A 185 -11.77 -14.37 3.51
N LYS A 186 -12.12 -13.07 3.48
CA LYS A 186 -11.50 -12.12 2.54
C LYS A 186 -10.12 -11.68 3.03
N MET A 187 -9.09 -12.19 2.38
CA MET A 187 -7.68 -11.84 2.62
C MET A 187 -7.23 -10.77 1.62
N ASN A 188 -6.39 -9.83 2.05
CA ASN A 188 -5.60 -9.01 1.13
C ASN A 188 -4.47 -9.89 0.57
N PHE A 189 -4.37 -10.01 -0.76
CA PHE A 189 -3.21 -10.57 -1.45
C PHE A 189 -2.37 -9.42 -2.04
N TYR A 190 -1.10 -9.36 -1.68
CA TYR A 190 -0.14 -8.37 -2.14
C TYR A 190 0.38 -8.78 -3.52
N LYS A 191 -0.03 -8.10 -4.61
CA LYS A 191 0.51 -8.35 -5.97
C LYS A 191 1.97 -7.88 -6.08
N THR A 192 2.31 -6.84 -5.34
CA THR A 192 3.65 -6.31 -5.09
C THR A 192 3.70 -5.82 -3.64
N PRO A 193 4.86 -5.43 -3.08
CA PRO A 193 4.93 -4.91 -1.70
C PRO A 193 4.04 -3.67 -1.41
N SER A 194 3.59 -2.96 -2.44
CA SER A 194 2.77 -1.74 -2.32
C SER A 194 1.36 -1.84 -2.94
N GLU A 195 1.05 -2.92 -3.67
CA GLU A 195 -0.24 -3.13 -4.35
C GLU A 195 -0.98 -4.35 -3.80
N THR A 196 -2.27 -4.21 -3.49
CA THR A 196 -3.09 -5.28 -2.92
C THR A 196 -4.43 -5.47 -3.64
N VAL A 197 -4.83 -6.72 -3.83
CA VAL A 197 -6.18 -7.16 -4.24
C VAL A 197 -6.84 -7.95 -3.09
N LYS A 198 -8.16 -8.11 -3.08
CA LYS A 198 -8.85 -8.98 -2.11
C LYS A 198 -9.24 -10.31 -2.73
N VAL A 199 -8.84 -11.40 -2.08
CA VAL A 199 -9.09 -12.80 -2.49
C VAL A 199 -9.84 -13.55 -1.39
N ASP A 200 -10.48 -14.67 -1.74
CA ASP A 200 -11.02 -15.61 -0.75
C ASP A 200 -9.91 -16.57 -0.32
N ALA A 201 -9.55 -16.55 0.97
CA ALA A 201 -8.57 -17.46 1.54
C ALA A 201 -9.26 -18.51 2.40
N MET A 202 -9.01 -19.79 2.11
CA MET A 202 -9.46 -20.91 2.92
C MET A 202 -8.50 -21.14 4.09
N THR A 203 -9.05 -21.38 5.28
CA THR A 203 -8.26 -21.48 6.52
C THR A 203 -8.83 -22.45 7.55
N ASN A 204 -7.95 -23.06 8.35
CA ASN A 204 -8.29 -23.95 9.45
C ASN A 204 -8.35 -23.18 10.80
N LYS A 205 -9.48 -22.50 11.07
CA LYS A 205 -9.74 -21.82 12.37
C LYS A 205 -9.62 -22.73 13.62
N ARG A 206 -9.51 -24.04 13.44
CA ARG A 206 -8.94 -24.97 14.43
C ARG A 206 -7.59 -25.43 13.90
N PHE A 207 -6.51 -25.07 14.59
CA PHE A 207 -5.15 -25.46 14.21
C PHE A 207 -5.07 -26.99 14.02
N LYS A 208 -4.51 -27.43 12.89
CA LYS A 208 -4.28 -28.84 12.55
C LYS A 208 -2.78 -29.10 12.52
N PHE A 209 -2.37 -30.34 12.72
CA PHE A 209 -1.01 -30.74 12.42
C PHE A 209 -0.85 -30.86 10.90
N PHE A 210 0.18 -30.22 10.37
CA PHE A 210 0.58 -30.32 8.97
C PHE A 210 2.12 -30.40 8.93
N SER A 211 2.64 -31.16 7.98
CA SER A 211 4.08 -31.22 7.76
C SER A 211 4.56 -29.89 7.15
N ILE A 212 5.49 -29.21 7.82
CA ILE A 212 6.04 -27.92 7.37
C ILE A 212 7.57 -27.92 7.49
N CYS A 213 8.21 -27.30 6.50
CA CYS A 213 9.64 -26.99 6.46
C CYS A 213 9.83 -25.47 6.58
N ILE A 214 10.92 -25.05 7.22
CA ILE A 214 11.41 -23.66 7.16
C ILE A 214 12.80 -23.77 6.54
N SER A 215 12.96 -23.27 5.31
CA SER A 215 14.22 -23.31 4.59
C SER A 215 14.90 -21.95 4.68
N GLU A 216 16.01 -21.91 5.42
CA GLU A 216 16.89 -20.75 5.47
C GLU A 216 17.55 -20.50 4.10
N GLU A 217 17.90 -21.57 3.38
CA GLU A 217 18.52 -21.50 2.04
C GLU A 217 17.60 -20.91 0.96
N LEU A 218 16.28 -21.05 1.11
CA LEU A 218 15.29 -20.47 0.21
C LEU A 218 14.64 -19.19 0.78
N ASN A 219 15.02 -18.75 1.98
CA ASN A 219 14.34 -17.70 2.73
C ASN A 219 12.80 -17.88 2.75
N ALA A 220 12.33 -19.12 2.98
CA ALA A 220 10.95 -19.51 2.71
C ALA A 220 10.40 -20.58 3.65
N LYS A 221 9.07 -20.65 3.71
CA LYS A 221 8.31 -21.72 4.39
C LYS A 221 7.76 -22.66 3.34
N VAL A 222 7.86 -23.97 3.59
CA VAL A 222 7.30 -25.00 2.70
C VAL A 222 6.22 -25.78 3.44
N LEU A 223 4.96 -25.57 3.08
CA LEU A 223 3.82 -26.31 3.63
C LEU A 223 3.47 -27.50 2.72
N LYS A 224 3.30 -28.68 3.32
CA LYS A 224 2.84 -29.89 2.63
C LYS A 224 1.39 -30.21 3.03
N LEU A 225 0.47 -30.12 2.08
CA LEU A 225 -0.94 -30.51 2.25
C LEU A 225 -1.21 -31.88 1.58
N PRO A 226 -1.54 -32.94 2.33
CA PRO A 226 -1.82 -34.25 1.77
C PRO A 226 -3.12 -34.30 0.95
N ILE A 227 -3.05 -34.93 -0.22
CA ILE A 227 -4.17 -35.24 -1.11
C ILE A 227 -4.44 -36.75 -1.04
N HIS A 228 -5.67 -37.20 -1.33
CA HIS A 228 -5.96 -38.63 -1.49
C HIS A 228 -5.09 -39.29 -2.59
N GLY A 229 -5.10 -40.62 -2.69
CA GLY A 229 -4.31 -41.36 -3.70
C GLY A 229 -2.77 -41.26 -3.59
N ASP A 230 -2.24 -40.91 -2.42
CA ASP A 230 -0.79 -40.78 -2.15
C ASP A 230 -0.10 -39.64 -2.90
N ALA A 231 -0.79 -38.51 -3.05
CA ALA A 231 -0.21 -37.24 -3.49
C ALA A 231 -0.11 -36.24 -2.32
N SER A 232 0.64 -35.16 -2.52
CA SER A 232 0.63 -33.97 -1.65
C SER A 232 0.90 -32.73 -2.49
N MET A 233 0.25 -31.61 -2.16
CA MET A 233 0.59 -30.31 -2.74
C MET A 233 1.54 -29.57 -1.79
N MET A 234 2.60 -29.03 -2.37
CA MET A 234 3.71 -28.36 -1.70
C MET A 234 3.60 -26.87 -2.01
N PHE A 235 3.56 -26.02 -1.00
CA PHE A 235 3.46 -24.56 -1.14
C PHE A 235 4.73 -23.93 -0.55
N VAL A 236 5.55 -23.34 -1.41
CA VAL A 236 6.79 -22.63 -1.07
C VAL A 236 6.49 -21.13 -1.08
N LEU A 237 6.31 -20.58 0.12
CA LEU A 237 5.99 -19.18 0.37
C LEU A 237 7.27 -18.48 0.86
N PRO A 238 7.80 -17.47 0.14
CA PRO A 238 8.93 -16.67 0.65
C PRO A 238 8.55 -15.97 1.96
N ASN A 239 9.55 -15.57 2.75
CA ASN A 239 9.28 -14.75 3.94
C ASN A 239 8.97 -13.29 3.58
N GLU A 240 9.55 -12.79 2.47
CA GLU A 240 9.38 -11.43 1.96
C GLU A 240 8.39 -11.37 0.78
N ARG A 241 7.61 -10.28 0.70
CA ARG A 241 6.48 -10.16 -0.26
C ARG A 241 6.87 -10.07 -1.72
N ASP A 242 8.08 -9.59 -2.01
CA ASP A 242 8.73 -9.57 -3.32
C ASP A 242 9.81 -10.66 -3.48
N GLY A 243 10.00 -11.51 -2.46
CA GLY A 243 10.99 -12.59 -2.42
C GLY A 243 10.77 -13.74 -3.40
N LEU A 244 9.75 -13.66 -4.29
CA LEU A 244 9.56 -14.67 -5.33
C LEU A 244 10.80 -14.77 -6.22
N ALA A 245 11.36 -13.66 -6.73
CA ALA A 245 12.51 -13.73 -7.64
C ALA A 245 13.79 -14.32 -7.00
N GLU A 246 13.91 -14.30 -5.67
CA GLU A 246 14.96 -15.02 -4.94
C GLU A 246 14.74 -16.54 -5.04
N LEU A 247 13.49 -17.01 -4.95
CA LEU A 247 13.10 -18.39 -5.23
C LEU A 247 13.24 -18.77 -6.71
N GLU A 248 12.88 -17.89 -7.64
CA GLU A 248 13.01 -18.16 -9.09
C GLU A 248 14.49 -18.28 -9.50
N SER A 249 15.37 -17.49 -8.87
CA SER A 249 16.82 -17.56 -9.06
C SER A 249 17.43 -18.83 -8.43
N ASN A 250 16.81 -19.36 -7.36
CA ASN A 250 17.20 -20.58 -6.67
C ASN A 250 16.32 -21.80 -7.03
N ILE A 251 15.61 -21.76 -8.16
CA ILE A 251 14.55 -22.74 -8.50
C ILE A 251 15.03 -24.20 -8.51
N ASP A 252 16.29 -24.46 -8.84
CA ASP A 252 16.89 -25.81 -8.81
C ASP A 252 16.85 -26.44 -7.39
N LYS A 253 16.82 -25.60 -6.36
CA LYS A 253 16.73 -25.98 -4.94
C LYS A 253 15.30 -26.10 -4.44
N VAL A 254 14.32 -25.45 -5.08
CA VAL A 254 12.90 -25.42 -4.66
C VAL A 254 12.25 -26.81 -4.71
N PHE A 255 12.74 -27.69 -5.59
CA PHE A 255 12.28 -29.09 -5.72
C PHE A 255 13.13 -30.09 -4.93
N SER A 256 14.19 -29.63 -4.25
CA SER A 256 15.06 -30.47 -3.43
C SER A 256 14.36 -30.94 -2.13
N SER A 257 14.96 -31.91 -1.44
CA SER A 257 14.42 -32.48 -0.21
C SER A 257 14.68 -31.59 1.02
N CYS A 258 13.73 -30.74 1.38
CA CYS A 258 13.70 -30.14 2.72
C CYS A 258 13.27 -31.16 3.78
N GLU A 259 13.75 -31.02 5.03
CA GLU A 259 13.27 -31.80 6.16
C GLU A 259 11.93 -31.24 6.67
N PHE A 260 10.91 -32.09 6.75
CA PHE A 260 9.56 -31.71 7.15
C PHE A 260 9.25 -32.14 8.57
N GLU A 261 8.85 -31.18 9.42
CA GLU A 261 8.40 -31.45 10.77
C GLU A 261 6.86 -31.36 10.86
N GLU A 262 6.23 -32.32 11.52
CA GLU A 262 4.79 -32.26 11.85
C GLU A 262 4.57 -31.20 12.92
N LYS A 263 4.20 -29.99 12.52
CA LYS A 263 3.89 -28.88 13.43
C LYS A 263 2.41 -28.57 13.42
N LEU A 264 1.96 -27.96 14.50
CA LEU A 264 0.66 -27.31 14.53
C LEU A 264 0.75 -26.08 13.61
N VAL A 265 -0.08 -26.00 12.55
CA VAL A 265 -0.01 -24.92 11.55
C VAL A 265 -1.36 -24.23 11.42
N ASN A 266 -1.34 -22.90 11.37
CA ASN A 266 -2.47 -22.07 10.95
C ASN A 266 -2.26 -21.70 9.48
N VAL A 267 -3.05 -22.31 8.61
CA VAL A 267 -2.96 -22.16 7.15
C VAL A 267 -3.97 -21.11 6.69
N PHE A 268 -3.53 -20.18 5.87
CA PHE A 268 -4.38 -19.36 5.01
C PHE A 268 -3.86 -19.48 3.59
N LEU A 269 -4.69 -19.98 2.68
CA LEU A 269 -4.32 -20.24 1.29
C LEU A 269 -5.39 -19.65 0.37
N PRO A 270 -5.05 -18.84 -0.64
CA PRO A 270 -6.05 -18.28 -1.54
C PRO A 270 -6.68 -19.38 -2.41
N LYS A 271 -7.96 -19.21 -2.73
CA LYS A 271 -8.64 -19.96 -3.77
C LYS A 271 -8.25 -19.38 -5.13
N PHE A 272 -7.85 -20.23 -6.06
CA PHE A 272 -7.44 -19.82 -7.39
C PHE A 272 -7.78 -20.88 -8.43
N LYS A 273 -7.97 -20.42 -9.67
CA LYS A 273 -8.21 -21.24 -10.86
C LYS A 273 -7.30 -20.72 -11.96
N ILE A 274 -6.49 -21.59 -12.55
CA ILE A 274 -5.47 -21.22 -13.54
C ILE A 274 -5.59 -22.19 -14.71
N GLU A 275 -5.70 -21.61 -15.91
CA GLU A 275 -5.63 -22.28 -17.20
C GLU A 275 -4.46 -21.63 -17.94
N TYR A 276 -3.52 -22.43 -18.42
CA TYR A 276 -2.31 -21.95 -19.08
C TYR A 276 -2.01 -22.78 -20.33
N GLN A 277 -1.46 -22.14 -21.35
CA GLN A 277 -1.16 -22.74 -22.65
C GLN A 277 0.19 -22.22 -23.14
N ILE A 278 1.01 -23.11 -23.68
CA ILE A 278 2.35 -22.78 -24.19
C ILE A 278 2.69 -23.63 -25.43
N ASP A 279 3.37 -23.01 -26.40
CA ASP A 279 4.12 -23.74 -27.42
C ASP A 279 5.58 -23.90 -26.96
N PHE A 280 5.97 -25.14 -26.69
CA PHE A 280 7.33 -25.48 -26.28
C PHE A 280 8.38 -25.29 -27.38
N LYS A 281 7.99 -25.13 -28.66
CA LYS A 281 8.93 -25.00 -29.80
C LYS A 281 10.06 -24.02 -29.52
N ALA A 282 9.72 -22.77 -29.26
CA ALA A 282 10.72 -21.73 -29.04
C ALA A 282 11.45 -21.88 -27.69
N VAL A 283 10.89 -22.59 -26.70
CA VAL A 283 11.58 -22.93 -25.43
C VAL A 283 12.67 -23.96 -25.69
N LEU A 284 12.34 -25.02 -26.42
CA LEU A 284 13.27 -26.10 -26.80
C LEU A 284 14.42 -25.55 -27.68
N GLN A 285 14.14 -24.61 -28.56
CA GLN A 285 15.17 -23.88 -29.32
C GLN A 285 16.19 -23.16 -28.43
N ASN A 286 15.75 -22.51 -27.34
CA ASN A 286 16.68 -21.89 -26.38
C ASN A 286 17.43 -22.93 -25.51
N LEU A 287 16.86 -24.12 -25.32
CA LEU A 287 17.54 -25.26 -24.68
C LEU A 287 18.47 -26.04 -25.64
N GLY A 288 18.63 -25.57 -26.88
CA GLY A 288 19.58 -26.12 -27.87
C GLY A 288 18.98 -27.09 -28.90
N VAL A 289 17.66 -27.27 -28.93
CA VAL A 289 16.99 -28.14 -29.92
C VAL A 289 16.57 -27.33 -31.14
N GLN A 290 17.30 -27.46 -32.25
CA GLN A 290 17.07 -26.71 -33.48
C GLN A 290 16.71 -27.62 -34.65
N ALA A 291 17.39 -28.75 -34.80
CA ALA A 291 17.25 -29.64 -35.96
C ALA A 291 15.82 -30.16 -36.13
N MET A 292 15.06 -30.45 -35.05
CA MET A 292 13.67 -30.93 -35.16
C MET A 292 12.69 -29.88 -35.73
N PHE A 293 13.12 -28.62 -35.85
CA PHE A 293 12.35 -27.48 -36.34
C PHE A 293 12.85 -26.96 -37.70
N SER A 294 13.87 -27.59 -38.30
CA SER A 294 14.52 -27.21 -39.57
C SER A 294 14.08 -28.14 -40.71
N GLU A 295 13.87 -27.59 -41.91
CA GLU A 295 13.53 -28.38 -43.11
C GLU A 295 14.72 -29.25 -43.60
N ASP A 296 15.95 -28.73 -43.50
CA ASP A 296 17.16 -29.43 -43.97
C ASP A 296 17.68 -30.45 -42.93
N ASP A 297 17.51 -30.17 -41.63
CA ASP A 297 18.19 -30.90 -40.56
C ASP A 297 17.35 -31.97 -39.86
N ALA A 298 16.01 -31.87 -39.90
CA ALA A 298 15.10 -32.75 -39.17
C ALA A 298 15.16 -34.21 -39.62
N ASP A 299 15.75 -35.06 -38.79
CA ASP A 299 15.73 -36.51 -38.96
C ASP A 299 14.67 -37.17 -38.06
N LEU A 300 13.43 -37.06 -38.52
CA LEU A 300 12.25 -37.70 -37.90
C LEU A 300 11.88 -39.02 -38.62
N SER A 301 12.80 -39.59 -39.41
CA SER A 301 12.59 -40.78 -40.25
C SER A 301 12.09 -42.01 -39.48
N GLY A 302 12.37 -42.10 -38.18
CA GLY A 302 11.87 -43.16 -37.31
C GLY A 302 10.40 -43.02 -36.91
N ILE A 303 9.75 -41.88 -37.17
CA ILE A 303 8.29 -41.69 -37.11
C ILE A 303 7.68 -42.19 -38.42
N ALA A 304 8.11 -41.58 -39.53
CA ALA A 304 7.69 -41.83 -40.90
C ALA A 304 8.61 -41.09 -41.89
N GLY A 305 8.55 -41.45 -43.17
CA GLY A 305 9.26 -40.75 -44.24
C GLY A 305 10.79 -40.90 -44.20
N GLU A 306 11.46 -40.17 -45.09
CA GLU A 306 12.91 -39.98 -45.14
C GLU A 306 13.32 -38.70 -44.35
N LYS A 307 14.63 -38.50 -44.11
CA LYS A 307 15.13 -37.26 -43.48
C LYS A 307 14.69 -36.03 -44.30
N GLY A 308 14.22 -34.99 -43.61
CA GLY A 308 13.74 -33.73 -44.22
C GLY A 308 12.28 -33.76 -44.71
N GLU A 309 11.61 -34.91 -44.77
CA GLU A 309 10.17 -34.95 -45.14
C GLU A 309 9.24 -34.47 -44.01
N LEU A 310 9.72 -34.50 -42.77
CA LEU A 310 8.96 -34.14 -41.56
C LEU A 310 9.80 -33.29 -40.61
N LEU A 311 9.19 -32.20 -40.13
CA LEU A 311 9.64 -31.34 -39.04
C LEU A 311 8.50 -31.18 -38.01
N VAL A 312 8.78 -30.63 -36.84
CA VAL A 312 7.76 -30.30 -35.84
C VAL A 312 7.34 -28.83 -35.93
N ASP A 313 6.06 -28.59 -36.20
CA ASP A 313 5.54 -27.23 -36.39
C ASP A 313 5.28 -26.53 -35.06
N ALA A 314 4.69 -27.25 -34.10
CA ALA A 314 4.31 -26.76 -32.79
C ALA A 314 4.30 -27.89 -31.74
N VAL A 315 4.61 -27.55 -30.49
CA VAL A 315 4.67 -28.46 -29.34
C VAL A 315 3.76 -27.92 -28.24
N LEU A 316 2.46 -28.14 -28.39
CA LEU A 316 1.43 -27.46 -27.61
C LEU A 316 1.15 -28.21 -26.29
N GLN A 317 1.44 -27.56 -25.16
CA GLN A 317 0.94 -27.96 -23.85
C GLN A 317 -0.22 -27.06 -23.42
N LYS A 318 -1.27 -27.66 -22.86
CA LYS A 318 -2.30 -26.95 -22.09
C LYS A 318 -2.59 -27.63 -20.77
N THR A 319 -2.76 -26.82 -19.73
CA THR A 319 -2.77 -27.23 -18.33
C THR A 319 -3.87 -26.48 -17.57
N PHE A 320 -4.54 -27.16 -16.65
CA PHE A 320 -5.67 -26.63 -15.90
C PHE A 320 -5.62 -27.05 -14.42
N ILE A 321 -5.87 -26.11 -13.51
CA ILE A 321 -6.05 -26.40 -12.08
C ILE A 321 -7.09 -25.46 -11.43
N ASP A 322 -7.83 -25.97 -10.45
CA ASP A 322 -8.88 -25.24 -9.72
C ASP A 322 -8.88 -25.68 -8.24
N VAL A 323 -8.45 -24.78 -7.35
CA VAL A 323 -8.09 -25.08 -5.96
C VAL A 323 -9.12 -24.49 -4.99
N SER A 324 -9.73 -25.38 -4.20
CA SER A 324 -10.89 -25.11 -3.35
C SER A 324 -10.80 -25.76 -1.97
N GLU A 325 -11.75 -25.44 -1.09
CA GLU A 325 -11.86 -25.96 0.29
C GLU A 325 -11.97 -27.48 0.36
N GLU A 326 -12.58 -28.08 -0.66
CA GLU A 326 -12.78 -29.53 -0.80
C GLU A 326 -11.52 -30.24 -1.33
N GLY A 327 -10.71 -29.55 -2.13
CA GLY A 327 -9.60 -30.14 -2.89
C GLY A 327 -9.37 -29.43 -4.21
N VAL A 328 -8.63 -30.09 -5.09
CA VAL A 328 -8.54 -29.73 -6.51
C VAL A 328 -9.73 -30.34 -7.22
N GLU A 329 -10.81 -29.57 -7.37
CA GLU A 329 -12.20 -29.96 -7.71
C GLU A 329 -12.85 -31.10 -6.88
N ALA A 330 -14.10 -30.92 -6.49
CA ALA A 330 -14.73 -31.64 -5.37
C ALA A 330 -15.48 -32.96 -5.72
N ALA A 331 -15.75 -33.79 -4.69
CA ALA A 331 -17.12 -33.98 -4.18
C ALA A 331 -17.20 -34.72 -2.82
N ALA A 332 -18.18 -34.35 -1.99
CA ALA A 332 -18.66 -35.06 -0.79
C ALA A 332 -17.72 -35.16 0.44
N ALA A 333 -18.34 -35.39 1.62
CA ALA A 333 -17.73 -35.15 2.93
C ALA A 333 -17.86 -36.34 3.90
N THR A 334 -16.86 -36.53 4.77
CA THR A 334 -16.91 -37.39 5.96
C THR A 334 -16.17 -36.71 7.11
N PHE A 335 -16.67 -36.81 8.34
CA PHE A 335 -16.14 -36.09 9.51
C PHE A 335 -15.62 -37.06 10.58
N ALA A 336 -14.34 -36.97 10.94
CA ALA A 336 -13.69 -37.83 11.93
C ALA A 336 -13.30 -37.02 13.20
N VAL A 337 -13.53 -37.60 14.38
CA VAL A 337 -13.22 -36.96 15.68
C VAL A 337 -12.05 -37.67 16.34
N ILE A 338 -10.89 -37.01 16.37
CA ILE A 338 -9.71 -37.46 17.11
C ILE A 338 -9.72 -36.85 18.52
N ARG A 339 -9.45 -37.68 19.54
CA ARG A 339 -9.24 -37.26 20.94
C ARG A 339 -7.75 -37.26 21.25
N ILE A 340 -7.26 -36.17 21.84
CA ILE A 340 -5.89 -36.08 22.38
C ILE A 340 -5.96 -36.11 23.93
N PRO A 341 -5.06 -36.82 24.64
CA PRO A 341 -5.09 -36.90 26.11
C PRO A 341 -4.74 -35.58 26.81
N LYS A 342 -5.07 -35.49 28.10
CA LYS A 342 -4.59 -34.42 28.99
C LYS A 342 -3.14 -34.69 29.41
N SER A 343 -2.38 -33.62 29.68
CA SER A 343 -0.99 -33.58 30.15
C SER A 343 0.10 -33.63 29.05
N GLY A 344 0.36 -32.45 28.46
CA GLY A 344 1.50 -32.17 27.59
C GLY A 344 1.44 -30.72 27.11
N CYS A 345 2.57 -30.01 27.02
CA CYS A 345 2.60 -28.64 26.50
C CYS A 345 2.33 -28.64 24.99
N ILE A 346 1.38 -27.82 24.54
CA ILE A 346 1.03 -27.70 23.11
C ILE A 346 2.01 -26.70 22.46
N PRO A 347 2.73 -27.07 21.38
CA PRO A 347 3.58 -26.14 20.64
C PRO A 347 2.79 -24.96 20.06
N ARG A 348 3.40 -23.76 20.00
CA ARG A 348 2.78 -22.60 19.34
C ARG A 348 2.53 -22.90 17.86
N PRO A 349 1.35 -22.57 17.30
CA PRO A 349 1.08 -22.78 15.88
C PRO A 349 2.01 -21.94 14.99
N VAL A 350 2.56 -22.55 13.93
CA VAL A 350 3.30 -21.82 12.89
C VAL A 350 2.29 -21.16 11.94
N PRO A 351 2.38 -19.86 11.64
CA PRO A 351 1.54 -19.22 10.63
C PRO A 351 2.11 -19.47 9.22
N PHE A 352 1.31 -20.13 8.38
CA PHE A 352 1.53 -20.21 6.94
C PHE A 352 0.40 -19.44 6.23
N ARG A 353 0.71 -18.26 5.71
CA ARG A 353 -0.28 -17.32 5.18
C ARG A 353 0.17 -16.86 3.80
N ALA A 354 -0.36 -17.50 2.77
CA ALA A 354 0.00 -17.26 1.37
C ALA A 354 -0.68 -15.98 0.84
N ASP A 355 -0.31 -14.84 1.41
CA ASP A 355 -0.90 -13.54 1.09
C ASP A 355 -0.12 -12.71 0.06
N HIS A 356 0.88 -13.31 -0.61
CA HIS A 356 1.73 -12.69 -1.62
C HIS A 356 2.30 -13.78 -2.55
N PRO A 357 2.87 -13.44 -3.73
CA PRO A 357 3.53 -14.35 -4.66
C PRO A 357 4.24 -15.57 -4.03
N PHE A 358 3.81 -16.76 -4.43
CA PHE A 358 4.34 -18.05 -3.95
C PHE A 358 4.47 -19.06 -5.08
N ILE A 359 5.30 -20.09 -4.85
CA ILE A 359 5.45 -21.25 -5.73
C ILE A 359 4.62 -22.40 -5.16
N PHE A 360 3.96 -23.19 -6.00
CA PHE A 360 3.45 -24.49 -5.58
C PHE A 360 3.69 -25.61 -6.59
N TYR A 361 3.78 -26.84 -6.08
CA TYR A 361 3.91 -28.03 -6.89
C TYR A 361 3.25 -29.26 -6.29
N ILE A 362 2.89 -30.25 -7.12
CA ILE A 362 2.30 -31.53 -6.68
C ILE A 362 3.41 -32.59 -6.63
N LYS A 363 3.56 -33.31 -5.52
CA LYS A 363 4.48 -34.45 -5.38
C LYS A 363 3.74 -35.75 -5.08
N SER A 364 4.10 -36.82 -5.78
CA SER A 364 3.65 -38.19 -5.48
C SER A 364 4.48 -38.80 -4.35
N CYS A 365 3.90 -39.65 -3.51
CA CYS A 365 4.68 -40.43 -2.52
C CYS A 365 5.44 -41.62 -3.15
N HIS A 366 5.12 -41.99 -4.40
CA HIS A 366 5.69 -43.16 -5.09
C HIS A 366 6.79 -42.81 -6.10
N LEU A 367 7.01 -41.51 -6.34
CA LEU A 367 8.14 -40.94 -7.05
C LEU A 367 8.93 -40.13 -6.01
N ASN A 368 10.23 -40.41 -5.84
CA ASN A 368 11.06 -39.61 -4.93
C ASN A 368 12.38 -39.15 -5.58
N PRO A 369 12.54 -37.85 -5.94
CA PRO A 369 11.52 -36.79 -5.91
C PRO A 369 10.39 -37.03 -6.94
N ASP A 370 9.39 -36.17 -7.12
CA ASP A 370 9.45 -35.12 -8.17
C ASP A 370 8.16 -34.26 -8.18
N ALA A 371 8.20 -33.17 -8.94
CA ALA A 371 7.05 -32.30 -9.18
C ALA A 371 6.24 -32.70 -10.44
N LEU A 372 5.02 -33.21 -10.22
CA LEU A 372 4.04 -33.55 -11.25
C LEU A 372 3.52 -32.34 -12.06
N MET A 373 3.50 -31.17 -11.42
CA MET A 373 2.86 -29.94 -11.89
C MET A 373 3.45 -28.80 -11.07
N VAL A 374 3.79 -27.67 -11.69
CA VAL A 374 4.41 -26.49 -11.04
C VAL A 374 3.66 -25.23 -11.46
N VAL A 375 3.39 -24.34 -10.49
CA VAL A 375 2.64 -23.09 -10.70
C VAL A 375 3.25 -21.94 -9.90
N LEU A 376 3.38 -20.80 -10.57
CA LEU A 376 3.91 -19.55 -10.02
C LEU A 376 2.90 -18.40 -10.20
N LEU A 377 2.93 -17.44 -9.27
CA LEU A 377 2.17 -16.18 -9.32
C LEU A 377 3.14 -14.98 -9.36
N PRO A 378 3.75 -14.65 -10.52
CA PRO A 378 4.85 -13.67 -10.58
C PRO A 378 4.41 -12.20 -10.44
N ASN A 379 5.35 -11.36 -9.99
CA ASN A 379 5.23 -9.90 -10.05
C ASN A 379 5.19 -9.42 -11.52
N GLU A 380 4.52 -8.30 -11.78
CA GLU A 380 4.52 -7.62 -13.10
C GLU A 380 5.88 -6.97 -13.48
N HIS A 381 6.98 -7.28 -12.77
CA HIS A 381 8.27 -6.60 -12.88
C HIS A 381 9.49 -7.47 -12.50
N GLN A 382 9.73 -8.62 -13.16
CA GLN A 382 10.95 -9.43 -12.94
C GLN A 382 11.45 -10.16 -14.21
N GLY A 383 12.15 -9.43 -15.10
CA GLY A 383 12.78 -10.01 -16.30
C GLY A 383 14.11 -9.38 -16.74
N LEU A 384 14.65 -8.40 -15.99
CA LEU A 384 15.83 -7.60 -16.39
C LEU A 384 16.96 -7.57 -15.35
N ALA A 385 16.71 -7.94 -14.09
CA ALA A 385 17.68 -7.79 -13.00
C ALA A 385 18.94 -8.67 -13.14
N ILE A 386 18.85 -9.79 -13.87
CA ILE A 386 19.93 -10.79 -14.03
C ILE A 386 21.02 -10.33 -15.02
N LEU A 387 20.79 -9.24 -15.77
CA LEU A 387 21.74 -8.74 -16.78
C LEU A 387 22.65 -7.60 -16.29
N GLU A 388 22.23 -6.76 -15.33
CA GLU A 388 23.02 -5.58 -14.93
C GLU A 388 24.33 -5.97 -14.18
N GLU A 389 24.33 -7.07 -13.41
CA GLU A 389 25.48 -7.50 -12.60
C GLU A 389 26.76 -7.86 -13.41
N GLN A 390 26.62 -8.12 -14.71
CA GLN A 390 27.78 -8.37 -15.59
C GLN A 390 28.31 -7.12 -16.31
N VAL A 391 27.55 -6.01 -16.33
CA VAL A 391 27.90 -4.80 -17.10
C VAL A 391 28.70 -3.80 -16.27
N ASP A 392 28.40 -3.65 -14.98
CA ASP A 392 28.99 -2.61 -14.12
C ASP A 392 30.52 -2.74 -13.90
N LYS A 393 31.12 -3.88 -14.26
CA LYS A 393 32.59 -4.11 -14.19
C LYS A 393 33.39 -3.42 -15.30
N VAL A 394 32.75 -2.67 -16.22
CA VAL A 394 33.39 -2.16 -17.44
C VAL A 394 33.65 -0.64 -17.45
N PHE A 395 32.90 0.18 -16.71
CA PHE A 395 32.72 1.61 -17.03
C PHE A 395 33.44 2.65 -16.11
N GLU A 396 34.43 2.24 -15.32
CA GLU A 396 35.00 3.04 -14.22
C GLU A 396 35.95 4.21 -14.62
N SER A 397 35.78 4.90 -15.77
CA SER A 397 36.83 5.80 -16.32
C SER A 397 36.45 7.17 -16.97
N ARG A 398 36.82 8.27 -16.27
CA ARG A 398 37.18 9.66 -16.76
C ARG A 398 36.07 10.70 -17.09
N LYS A 399 36.44 11.95 -17.50
CA LYS A 399 36.50 13.22 -16.69
C LYS A 399 36.69 14.51 -17.55
N PHE A 400 36.07 15.67 -17.19
CA PHE A 400 36.28 17.10 -17.68
C PHE A 400 35.87 17.44 -19.15
N THR A 401 35.68 18.69 -19.66
CA THR A 401 36.14 20.08 -19.29
C THR A 401 35.09 21.21 -19.62
N GLN A 402 35.45 22.53 -19.76
CA GLN A 402 34.56 23.72 -19.58
C GLN A 402 35.07 25.11 -20.17
N GLN A 403 34.25 25.95 -20.87
CA GLN A 403 33.98 27.44 -20.69
C GLN A 403 33.35 28.15 -21.95
N LEU A 404 32.49 29.21 -21.97
CA LEU A 404 31.80 30.21 -21.08
C LEU A 404 30.63 30.93 -21.89
N VAL A 405 29.66 31.73 -21.37
CA VAL A 405 28.66 32.61 -22.13
C VAL A 405 27.62 33.28 -21.22
N ASN A 406 27.16 34.53 -21.48
CA ASN A 406 25.99 35.08 -20.75
C ASN A 406 25.26 36.33 -21.36
N VAL A 407 24.08 36.20 -22.02
CA VAL A 407 23.16 37.34 -22.34
C VAL A 407 21.69 37.11 -21.86
N LYS A 408 20.91 38.18 -21.63
CA LYS A 408 19.75 38.25 -20.71
C LYS A 408 18.36 37.95 -21.34
N ILE A 409 17.87 36.73 -21.20
CA ILE A 409 16.42 36.44 -21.05
C ILE A 409 16.26 35.52 -19.82
N PHE A 410 15.23 35.80 -19.00
CA PHE A 410 14.78 35.04 -17.81
C PHE A 410 15.82 34.15 -17.10
N LYS A 411 16.98 34.72 -16.75
CA LYS A 411 18.05 33.96 -16.08
C LYS A 411 17.62 33.55 -14.68
N PHE A 412 17.34 32.24 -14.54
CA PHE A 412 17.39 31.54 -13.28
C PHE A 412 18.74 31.85 -12.61
N ARG A 413 18.73 32.78 -11.65
CA ARG A 413 19.86 33.02 -10.74
C ARG A 413 19.89 31.93 -9.69
N ILE A 414 20.28 30.77 -10.19
CA ILE A 414 21.03 29.76 -9.49
C ILE A 414 22.41 30.35 -9.14
N ASN A 415 22.94 29.99 -7.97
CA ASN A 415 24.11 30.61 -7.38
C ASN A 415 25.42 30.14 -8.06
N LEU A 416 26.52 30.86 -7.79
CA LEU A 416 27.65 31.02 -8.71
C LEU A 416 28.32 29.75 -9.26
N GLU A 417 28.48 28.68 -8.48
CA GLU A 417 29.20 27.46 -8.90
C GLU A 417 28.53 26.75 -10.09
N PHE A 418 27.20 26.68 -10.09
CA PHE A 418 26.42 26.15 -11.21
C PHE A 418 26.44 27.08 -12.42
N ASN A 419 26.57 28.39 -12.18
CA ASN A 419 26.49 29.37 -13.24
C ASN A 419 27.64 29.21 -14.21
N GLU A 420 28.84 28.84 -13.73
CA GLU A 420 29.95 28.43 -14.59
C GLU A 420 29.54 27.22 -15.46
N ASN A 421 29.29 26.02 -14.92
CA ASN A 421 29.03 24.82 -15.75
C ASN A 421 28.00 24.98 -16.89
N LEU A 422 26.90 25.73 -16.67
CA LEU A 422 25.91 25.98 -17.73
C LEU A 422 26.29 27.11 -18.70
N LYS A 423 26.92 28.18 -18.21
CA LYS A 423 27.60 29.21 -19.02
C LYS A 423 28.64 28.54 -19.92
N ASN A 424 29.33 27.52 -19.41
CA ASN A 424 30.50 26.90 -20.03
C ASN A 424 30.19 26.12 -21.31
N ILE A 425 29.08 25.38 -21.35
CA ILE A 425 28.56 24.69 -22.56
C ILE A 425 28.13 25.69 -23.66
N ILE A 426 28.12 26.99 -23.33
CA ILE A 426 27.80 28.19 -24.11
C ILE A 426 28.72 28.50 -25.32
N GLU A 427 29.94 29.00 -25.06
CA GLU A 427 30.97 29.37 -26.06
C GLU A 427 31.62 28.13 -26.69
N ASP A 428 31.68 27.01 -25.97
CA ASP A 428 32.14 25.72 -26.51
C ASP A 428 31.19 25.18 -27.62
N MET A 429 29.94 25.66 -27.69
CA MET A 429 28.97 25.27 -28.73
C MET A 429 29.28 25.94 -30.09
N PRO A 430 29.28 25.19 -31.22
CA PRO A 430 29.39 25.76 -32.56
C PRO A 430 28.40 26.91 -32.81
N ASN A 431 28.93 28.09 -33.17
CA ASN A 431 28.19 29.34 -33.36
C ASN A 431 26.92 29.24 -34.22
N VAL A 432 26.86 28.29 -35.16
CA VAL A 432 25.71 28.06 -36.04
C VAL A 432 24.48 27.55 -35.25
N MET A 433 24.66 26.72 -34.21
CA MET A 433 23.53 26.20 -33.41
C MET A 433 22.99 27.23 -32.42
N LYS A 434 23.87 28.10 -31.92
CA LYS A 434 23.59 29.03 -30.82
C LYS A 434 22.38 29.93 -31.06
N GLU A 435 22.23 30.50 -32.26
CA GLU A 435 21.09 31.37 -32.59
C GLU A 435 19.73 30.64 -32.48
N PHE A 436 19.66 29.34 -32.82
CA PHE A 436 18.44 28.54 -32.70
C PHE A 436 18.22 28.02 -31.26
N VAL A 437 19.30 27.72 -30.52
CA VAL A 437 19.18 27.37 -29.09
C VAL A 437 18.73 28.59 -28.27
N GLU A 438 19.16 29.80 -28.61
CA GLU A 438 18.69 31.05 -27.98
C GLU A 438 17.22 31.35 -28.35
N ALA A 439 16.78 31.05 -29.57
CA ALA A 439 15.37 31.09 -29.97
C ALA A 439 14.51 30.10 -29.17
N ASN A 440 14.92 28.83 -29.06
CA ASN A 440 14.20 27.79 -28.33
C ASN A 440 14.01 28.09 -26.84
N ASN A 441 15.07 28.58 -26.19
CA ASN A 441 15.02 29.01 -24.79
C ASN A 441 14.12 30.25 -24.59
N SER A 442 13.88 31.04 -25.65
CA SER A 442 12.93 32.16 -25.65
C SER A 442 11.48 31.71 -25.93
N PHE A 443 11.30 30.69 -26.78
CA PHE A 443 10.00 30.14 -27.15
C PHE A 443 9.36 29.30 -26.02
N LEU A 444 10.15 28.50 -25.29
CA LEU A 444 9.69 27.69 -24.15
C LEU A 444 8.79 28.45 -23.14
N PRO A 445 9.23 29.58 -22.53
CA PRO A 445 8.40 30.32 -21.59
C PRO A 445 7.19 31.01 -22.25
N SER A 446 7.16 31.15 -23.59
CA SER A 446 6.01 31.65 -24.32
C SER A 446 4.96 30.56 -24.51
N ILE A 447 5.32 29.41 -25.11
CA ILE A 447 4.37 28.30 -25.35
C ILE A 447 3.84 27.69 -24.05
N TYR A 448 4.68 27.54 -23.01
CA TYR A 448 4.25 26.98 -21.73
C TYR A 448 3.20 27.87 -21.03
N ARG A 449 3.31 29.21 -21.15
CA ARG A 449 2.35 30.16 -20.56
C ARG A 449 0.97 30.13 -21.20
N GLU A 450 0.87 29.74 -22.47
CA GLU A 450 -0.43 29.64 -23.15
C GLU A 450 -1.10 28.30 -22.82
N ILE A 451 -0.35 27.18 -22.86
CA ILE A 451 -0.89 25.84 -22.55
C ILE A 451 -1.49 25.78 -21.13
N VAL A 452 -0.84 26.37 -20.12
CA VAL A 452 -1.35 26.38 -18.72
C VAL A 452 -2.61 27.23 -18.49
N LYS A 453 -3.12 27.96 -19.50
CA LYS A 453 -4.39 28.70 -19.39
C LYS A 453 -5.60 27.81 -19.68
N GLU A 454 -5.42 26.84 -20.58
CA GLU A 454 -6.50 25.99 -21.10
C GLU A 454 -6.43 24.59 -20.49
N GLU A 455 -5.23 24.00 -20.41
CA GLU A 455 -5.02 22.65 -19.86
C GLU A 455 -4.93 22.63 -18.33
N LYS A 456 -5.49 21.57 -17.72
CA LYS A 456 -5.56 21.39 -16.26
C LYS A 456 -5.08 20.01 -15.84
N GLY A 457 -3.85 19.93 -15.34
CA GLY A 457 -3.29 18.69 -14.81
C GLY A 457 -1.77 18.66 -14.90
N ASN A 458 -1.22 17.46 -15.11
CA ASN A 458 0.21 17.27 -15.36
C ASN A 458 0.52 17.65 -16.81
N ILE A 459 1.27 18.73 -17.01
CA ILE A 459 1.61 19.26 -18.34
C ILE A 459 3.07 18.92 -18.67
N LEU A 460 3.29 18.21 -19.78
CA LEU A 460 4.59 17.90 -20.37
C LEU A 460 4.66 18.50 -21.77
N VAL A 461 5.63 19.37 -22.03
CA VAL A 461 5.78 20.10 -23.30
C VAL A 461 7.23 20.04 -23.75
N SER A 462 7.48 19.64 -24.99
CA SER A 462 8.79 19.79 -25.63
C SER A 462 8.78 21.02 -26.56
N PRO A 463 9.44 22.14 -26.17
CA PRO A 463 9.45 23.35 -26.98
C PRO A 463 10.17 23.12 -28.31
N LEU A 464 11.32 22.41 -28.27
CA LEU A 464 12.14 22.09 -29.44
C LEU A 464 11.36 21.31 -30.49
N SER A 465 10.61 20.30 -30.06
CA SER A 465 9.83 19.45 -30.96
C SER A 465 8.73 20.27 -31.66
N ALA A 466 7.97 21.07 -30.90
CA ALA A 466 6.94 21.96 -31.44
C ALA A 466 7.52 23.06 -32.36
N GLU A 467 8.61 23.70 -31.96
CA GLU A 467 9.31 24.70 -32.77
C GLU A 467 9.85 24.09 -34.07
N THR A 468 10.35 22.86 -34.05
CA THR A 468 10.90 22.22 -35.26
C THR A 468 9.83 22.02 -36.33
N VAL A 469 8.62 21.58 -35.99
CA VAL A 469 7.52 21.43 -36.97
C VAL A 469 6.95 22.79 -37.42
N LEU A 470 7.00 23.82 -36.57
CA LEU A 470 6.57 25.17 -36.92
C LEU A 470 7.63 25.93 -37.75
N ALA A 471 8.92 25.69 -37.54
CA ALA A 471 10.02 26.20 -38.36
C ALA A 471 10.08 25.52 -39.74
N LEU A 472 9.78 24.22 -39.79
CA LEU A 472 9.49 23.51 -41.04
C LEU A 472 8.32 24.19 -41.78
N THR A 473 7.23 24.49 -41.09
CA THR A 473 6.07 25.17 -41.67
C THR A 473 6.43 26.59 -42.16
N HIS A 474 7.15 27.37 -41.36
CA HIS A 474 7.72 28.68 -41.72
C HIS A 474 8.53 28.62 -43.02
N SER A 475 9.32 27.55 -43.22
CA SER A 475 10.11 27.35 -44.44
C SER A 475 9.26 27.18 -45.71
N GLY A 476 7.98 26.81 -45.57
CA GLY A 476 6.98 26.79 -46.65
C GLY A 476 6.17 28.10 -46.79
N CYS A 477 6.03 28.87 -45.71
CA CYS A 477 5.35 30.16 -45.70
C CYS A 477 6.15 31.26 -46.44
N ARG A 478 5.45 32.32 -46.86
CA ARG A 478 6.05 33.54 -47.44
C ARG A 478 5.22 34.76 -47.02
N GLY A 479 5.82 35.95 -47.03
CA GLY A 479 5.13 37.19 -46.64
C GLY A 479 4.74 37.21 -45.16
N GLN A 480 3.59 37.83 -44.83
CA GLN A 480 3.14 38.06 -43.46
C GLN A 480 3.13 36.78 -42.60
N THR A 481 2.59 35.67 -43.10
CA THR A 481 2.53 34.39 -42.35
C THR A 481 3.92 33.81 -42.05
N ALA A 482 4.93 34.12 -42.86
CA ALA A 482 6.30 33.74 -42.52
C ALA A 482 6.84 34.60 -41.37
N GLU A 483 6.68 35.92 -41.46
CA GLU A 483 7.14 36.85 -40.44
C GLU A 483 6.44 36.65 -39.09
N GLU A 484 5.13 36.35 -39.09
CA GLU A 484 4.36 36.02 -37.88
C GLU A 484 4.89 34.75 -37.20
N LEU A 485 5.15 33.66 -37.95
CA LEU A 485 5.77 32.45 -37.41
C LEU A 485 7.19 32.71 -36.92
N ARG A 486 7.99 33.45 -37.68
CA ARG A 486 9.38 33.77 -37.31
C ARG A 486 9.45 34.55 -35.99
N ILE A 487 8.63 35.57 -35.83
CA ILE A 487 8.52 36.37 -34.60
C ILE A 487 8.01 35.50 -33.44
N ALA A 488 6.96 34.70 -33.65
CA ALA A 488 6.37 33.86 -32.60
C ALA A 488 7.30 32.76 -32.08
N LEU A 489 8.19 32.25 -32.94
CA LEU A 489 9.23 31.27 -32.60
C LEU A 489 10.56 31.94 -32.17
N HIS A 490 10.64 33.26 -32.15
CA HIS A 490 11.87 34.03 -31.88
C HIS A 490 13.06 33.71 -32.82
N LEU A 491 12.78 33.28 -34.06
CA LEU A 491 13.80 32.84 -35.02
C LEU A 491 14.57 34.03 -35.65
N PRO A 492 15.88 33.85 -35.96
CA PRO A 492 16.69 34.86 -36.67
C PRO A 492 16.08 35.37 -37.98
N ASP A 493 16.46 36.57 -38.40
CA ASP A 493 15.96 37.22 -39.63
C ASP A 493 16.41 36.50 -40.94
N ASP A 494 17.42 35.63 -40.87
CA ASP A 494 18.04 34.95 -42.03
C ASP A 494 17.58 33.48 -42.15
N PRO A 495 16.78 33.11 -43.17
CA PRO A 495 16.30 31.74 -43.35
C PRO A 495 17.40 30.70 -43.61
N ALA A 496 18.54 31.09 -44.20
CA ALA A 496 19.64 30.18 -44.44
C ALA A 496 20.39 29.85 -43.14
N LYS A 497 20.47 30.82 -42.21
CA LYS A 497 20.91 30.55 -40.84
C LYS A 497 19.94 29.64 -40.09
N ILE A 498 18.63 29.92 -40.12
CA ILE A 498 17.61 29.05 -39.47
C ILE A 498 17.81 27.60 -39.93
N GLN A 499 17.87 27.37 -41.24
CA GLN A 499 18.03 26.02 -41.79
C GLN A 499 19.36 25.38 -41.39
N SER A 500 20.46 26.13 -41.39
CA SER A 500 21.77 25.61 -40.96
C SER A 500 21.80 25.26 -39.47
N ALA A 501 21.18 26.09 -38.62
CA ALA A 501 21.11 25.94 -37.18
C ALA A 501 20.23 24.76 -36.77
N VAL A 502 19.02 24.67 -37.34
CA VAL A 502 18.10 23.54 -37.13
C VAL A 502 18.74 22.24 -37.59
N LYS A 503 19.35 22.21 -38.78
CA LYS A 503 20.02 21.00 -39.29
C LYS A 503 21.14 20.53 -38.37
N ALA A 504 21.96 21.45 -37.87
CA ALA A 504 23.03 21.11 -36.93
C ALA A 504 22.46 20.54 -35.62
N VAL A 505 21.53 21.24 -34.95
CA VAL A 505 20.90 20.76 -33.70
C VAL A 505 20.20 19.42 -33.88
N LEU A 506 19.47 19.21 -34.99
CA LEU A 506 18.83 17.92 -35.27
C LEU A 506 19.82 16.81 -35.65
N SER A 507 21.05 17.14 -36.08
CA SER A 507 22.10 16.15 -36.36
C SER A 507 22.71 15.65 -35.05
N GLU A 508 23.16 16.54 -34.17
CA GLU A 508 23.67 16.20 -32.83
C GLU A 508 22.63 15.38 -32.03
N LEU A 509 21.36 15.79 -32.06
CA LEU A 509 20.26 15.07 -31.41
C LEU A 509 19.82 13.80 -32.15
N SER A 510 20.30 13.56 -33.39
CA SER A 510 20.09 12.28 -34.07
C SER A 510 21.08 11.21 -33.63
N ASP A 511 22.28 11.58 -33.17
CA ASP A 511 23.24 10.65 -32.56
C ASP A 511 22.77 10.18 -31.16
N LEU A 512 21.91 10.96 -30.48
CA LEU A 512 21.18 10.51 -29.30
C LEU A 512 20.06 9.48 -29.59
N LYS A 513 19.93 8.97 -30.83
CA LYS A 513 19.06 7.82 -31.17
C LYS A 513 19.76 6.47 -31.00
N THR A 514 21.09 6.45 -30.97
CA THR A 514 21.92 5.22 -30.99
C THR A 514 22.73 4.99 -29.71
N ASN A 515 22.75 5.94 -28.78
CA ASN A 515 23.43 5.79 -27.48
C ASN A 515 22.72 4.79 -26.54
N GLU A 516 23.48 3.87 -25.97
CA GLU A 516 22.92 2.74 -25.18
C GLU A 516 22.25 3.18 -23.86
N GLY A 517 22.70 4.29 -23.26
CA GLY A 517 22.15 4.82 -22.01
C GLY A 517 20.96 5.77 -22.16
N SER A 518 20.74 6.36 -23.34
CA SER A 518 19.66 7.33 -23.61
C SER A 518 19.22 7.31 -25.06
N LYS A 519 17.91 7.13 -25.29
CA LYS A 519 17.28 7.27 -26.60
C LYS A 519 16.42 8.53 -26.69
N LEU A 520 16.60 9.32 -27.74
CA LEU A 520 15.78 10.49 -28.09
C LEU A 520 15.23 10.40 -29.52
N PHE A 521 13.98 9.95 -29.66
CA PHE A 521 13.27 9.98 -30.93
C PHE A 521 12.47 11.28 -31.07
N ILE A 522 13.01 12.25 -31.79
CA ILE A 522 12.26 13.37 -32.35
C ILE A 522 11.79 12.98 -33.75
N ALA A 523 10.48 13.10 -34.01
CA ALA A 523 9.85 12.85 -35.29
C ALA A 523 8.85 13.97 -35.65
N ASN A 524 9.04 14.56 -36.84
CA ASN A 524 8.17 15.58 -37.42
C ASN A 524 7.60 15.06 -38.74
N LYS A 525 6.35 15.41 -39.05
CA LYS A 525 5.75 15.16 -40.36
C LYS A 525 4.60 16.10 -40.65
N MET A 526 4.48 16.50 -41.92
CA MET A 526 3.38 17.33 -42.40
C MET A 526 2.47 16.50 -43.31
N TYR A 527 1.19 16.37 -42.94
CA TYR A 527 0.19 15.71 -43.77
C TYR A 527 -0.68 16.75 -44.46
N ILE A 528 -0.87 16.63 -45.78
CA ILE A 528 -1.53 17.64 -46.62
C ILE A 528 -2.68 16.98 -47.39
N ARG A 529 -3.77 17.70 -47.68
CA ARG A 529 -4.90 17.11 -48.42
C ARG A 529 -4.47 16.65 -49.82
N LYS A 530 -5.01 15.51 -50.27
CA LYS A 530 -4.65 14.79 -51.51
C LYS A 530 -4.62 15.60 -52.82
N ASP A 531 -5.24 16.77 -52.86
CA ASP A 531 -5.39 17.62 -54.05
C ASP A 531 -4.37 18.78 -54.14
N PHE A 532 -3.52 18.96 -53.12
CA PHE A 532 -2.47 19.98 -53.11
C PHE A 532 -1.10 19.39 -53.47
N SER A 533 -0.52 19.82 -54.60
CA SER A 533 0.86 19.47 -54.98
C SER A 533 1.87 20.15 -54.06
N ILE A 534 2.70 19.35 -53.39
CA ILE A 534 3.85 19.83 -52.61
C ILE A 534 4.98 20.22 -53.57
N LYS A 535 5.67 21.33 -53.32
CA LYS A 535 6.81 21.77 -54.16
C LYS A 535 8.08 20.99 -53.82
N ASP A 536 8.83 20.59 -54.83
CA ASP A 536 10.12 19.88 -54.71
C ASP A 536 11.12 20.63 -53.81
N GLU A 537 11.20 21.96 -53.95
CA GLU A 537 12.01 22.85 -53.09
C GLU A 537 11.68 22.67 -51.60
N PHE A 538 10.39 22.56 -51.27
CA PHE A 538 9.93 22.36 -49.90
C PHE A 538 10.15 20.92 -49.42
N GLN A 539 9.92 19.92 -50.26
CA GLN A 539 10.24 18.51 -49.92
C GLN A 539 11.74 18.34 -49.66
N LYS A 540 12.60 19.02 -50.43
CA LYS A 540 14.05 19.03 -50.22
C LYS A 540 14.43 19.67 -48.89
N ILE A 541 13.86 20.83 -48.54
CA ILE A 541 14.09 21.44 -47.22
C ILE A 541 13.59 20.52 -46.09
N ALA A 542 12.38 19.96 -46.22
CA ALA A 542 11.80 19.07 -45.21
C ALA A 542 12.70 17.86 -44.91
N SER A 543 13.25 17.23 -45.95
CA SER A 543 14.09 16.04 -45.82
C SER A 543 15.55 16.36 -45.45
N GLU A 544 16.19 17.34 -46.11
CA GLU A 544 17.61 17.63 -45.91
C GLU A 544 17.91 18.50 -44.67
N VAL A 545 16.95 19.26 -44.15
CA VAL A 545 17.14 20.16 -42.98
C VAL A 545 16.42 19.64 -41.74
N TYR A 546 15.15 19.24 -41.88
CA TYR A 546 14.29 18.89 -40.75
C TYR A 546 14.19 17.37 -40.50
N PHE A 547 14.88 16.55 -41.31
CA PHE A 547 14.80 15.08 -41.35
C PHE A 547 13.35 14.55 -41.35
N SER A 548 12.47 15.33 -42.00
CA SER A 548 11.02 15.16 -42.06
C SER A 548 10.60 14.71 -43.45
N THR A 549 9.40 14.14 -43.53
CA THR A 549 8.69 13.95 -44.81
C THR A 549 7.41 14.79 -44.82
N SER A 550 6.79 14.89 -46.00
CA SER A 550 5.45 15.42 -46.15
C SER A 550 4.64 14.49 -47.04
N GLU A 551 3.39 14.20 -46.68
CA GLU A 551 2.57 13.16 -47.32
C GLU A 551 1.16 13.65 -47.64
N ASN A 552 0.64 13.29 -48.81
CA ASN A 552 -0.69 13.66 -49.27
C ASN A 552 -1.73 12.61 -48.84
N ILE A 553 -2.70 12.99 -48.00
CA ILE A 553 -3.75 12.10 -47.45
C ILE A 553 -5.15 12.61 -47.81
N ASP A 554 -6.08 11.67 -47.94
CA ASP A 554 -7.50 11.95 -48.14
C ASP A 554 -8.23 12.17 -46.81
N PHE A 555 -8.26 13.39 -46.29
CA PHE A 555 -8.96 13.70 -45.03
C PHE A 555 -10.48 13.48 -45.07
N ALA A 556 -11.09 13.34 -46.27
CA ALA A 556 -12.48 12.90 -46.40
C ALA A 556 -12.68 11.41 -46.02
N MET A 557 -11.62 10.59 -46.06
CA MET A 557 -11.59 9.25 -45.46
C MET A 557 -11.05 9.33 -44.03
N ASN A 558 -11.75 10.06 -43.16
CA ASN A 558 -11.25 10.51 -41.85
C ASN A 558 -10.75 9.39 -40.92
N GLU A 559 -11.41 8.23 -40.88
CA GLU A 559 -10.95 7.04 -40.14
C GLU A 559 -9.59 6.55 -40.64
N ARG A 560 -9.46 6.35 -41.96
CA ARG A 560 -8.21 5.90 -42.59
C ARG A 560 -7.11 6.95 -42.50
N ALA A 561 -7.45 8.24 -42.52
CA ALA A 561 -6.51 9.33 -42.32
C ALA A 561 -5.95 9.33 -40.89
N ALA A 562 -6.81 9.15 -39.88
CA ALA A 562 -6.40 9.00 -38.48
C ALA A 562 -5.56 7.72 -38.27
N GLU A 563 -5.99 6.58 -38.82
CA GLU A 563 -5.22 5.32 -38.79
C GLU A 563 -3.81 5.49 -39.40
N THR A 564 -3.69 6.18 -40.54
CA THR A 564 -2.40 6.40 -41.21
C THR A 564 -1.47 7.31 -40.40
N ILE A 565 -2.03 8.35 -39.76
CA ILE A 565 -1.26 9.25 -38.87
C ILE A 565 -0.83 8.51 -37.60
N ASN A 566 -1.77 7.84 -36.92
CA ASN A 566 -1.52 7.14 -35.67
C ASN A 566 -0.54 5.98 -35.85
N SER A 567 -0.67 5.18 -36.92
CA SER A 567 0.28 4.10 -37.22
C SER A 567 1.70 4.61 -37.48
N TRP A 568 1.85 5.80 -38.05
CA TRP A 568 3.16 6.44 -38.19
C TRP A 568 3.70 6.91 -36.83
N VAL A 569 2.88 7.58 -36.00
CA VAL A 569 3.26 8.03 -34.66
C VAL A 569 3.66 6.86 -33.75
N GLU A 570 2.90 5.77 -33.76
CA GLU A 570 3.20 4.56 -32.99
C GLU A 570 4.54 3.96 -33.42
N LYS A 571 4.77 3.84 -34.73
CA LYS A 571 6.02 3.30 -35.28
C LYS A 571 7.24 4.15 -34.91
N VAL A 572 7.15 5.49 -34.91
CA VAL A 572 8.28 6.37 -34.56
C VAL A 572 8.48 6.58 -33.05
N THR A 573 7.57 6.06 -32.21
CA THR A 573 7.63 6.20 -30.74
C THR A 573 7.76 4.85 -30.00
N GLU A 574 8.27 3.80 -30.64
CA GLU A 574 8.35 2.43 -30.07
C GLU A 574 6.99 1.95 -29.48
N ASN A 575 5.89 2.26 -30.18
CA ASN A 575 4.50 2.01 -29.81
C ASN A 575 4.04 2.69 -28.49
N LYS A 576 4.73 3.75 -28.02
CA LYS A 576 4.40 4.43 -26.76
C LYS A 576 3.33 5.53 -26.89
N ILE A 577 3.27 6.23 -28.02
CA ILE A 577 2.19 7.20 -28.29
C ILE A 577 1.21 6.57 -29.28
N LYS A 578 0.06 6.10 -28.76
CA LYS A 578 -1.02 5.50 -29.54
C LYS A 578 -2.20 6.46 -29.71
N ASN A 579 -2.96 6.30 -30.80
CA ASN A 579 -4.21 7.05 -31.05
C ASN A 579 -4.13 8.58 -30.88
N LEU A 580 -3.02 9.21 -31.33
CA LEU A 580 -2.77 10.66 -31.16
C LEU A 580 -3.89 11.56 -31.74
N ILE A 581 -4.47 11.17 -32.87
CA ILE A 581 -5.56 11.90 -33.54
C ILE A 581 -6.77 10.99 -33.69
N HIS A 582 -7.94 11.44 -33.23
CA HIS A 582 -9.20 10.72 -33.40
C HIS A 582 -9.83 11.04 -34.76
N SER A 583 -10.50 10.07 -35.40
CA SER A 583 -11.11 10.26 -36.73
C SER A 583 -12.11 11.42 -36.80
N GLN A 584 -12.77 11.72 -35.69
CA GLN A 584 -13.78 12.78 -35.57
C GLN A 584 -13.22 14.21 -35.67
N VAL A 585 -11.91 14.42 -35.55
CA VAL A 585 -11.29 15.77 -35.74
C VAL A 585 -10.72 15.98 -37.14
N LEU A 586 -10.95 15.04 -38.07
CA LEU A 586 -10.55 15.12 -39.47
C LEU A 586 -11.79 15.13 -40.37
N ASP A 587 -11.78 15.98 -41.39
CA ASP A 587 -12.91 16.19 -42.30
C ASP A 587 -12.46 16.60 -43.73
N GLU A 588 -13.42 16.80 -44.63
CA GLU A 588 -13.12 17.27 -46.00
C GLU A 588 -12.62 18.73 -46.08
N PHE A 589 -12.74 19.51 -45.00
CA PHE A 589 -12.29 20.90 -44.88
C PHE A 589 -10.86 21.04 -44.30
N THR A 590 -10.33 19.97 -43.72
CA THR A 590 -8.95 19.83 -43.28
C THR A 590 -7.98 19.98 -44.46
N ARG A 591 -6.90 20.76 -44.29
CA ARG A 591 -5.94 21.09 -45.38
C ARG A 591 -4.52 20.63 -45.11
N VAL A 592 -4.04 20.91 -43.90
CA VAL A 592 -2.72 20.52 -43.39
C VAL A 592 -2.88 20.10 -41.94
N ILE A 593 -2.26 18.97 -41.57
CA ILE A 593 -2.07 18.55 -40.19
C ILE A 593 -0.56 18.51 -39.93
N LEU A 594 -0.13 19.22 -38.88
CA LEU A 594 1.24 19.19 -38.39
C LEU A 594 1.33 18.14 -37.30
N VAL A 595 2.10 17.07 -37.54
CA VAL A 595 2.28 15.99 -36.56
C VAL A 595 3.67 16.09 -35.97
N ASN A 596 3.70 16.20 -34.64
CA ASN A 596 4.90 16.16 -33.85
C ASN A 596 4.82 15.00 -32.86
N ALA A 597 5.88 14.20 -32.79
CA ALA A 597 6.01 13.13 -31.83
C ALA A 597 7.42 13.13 -31.24
N LEU A 598 7.51 13.05 -29.91
CA LEU A 598 8.76 12.91 -29.19
C LEU A 598 8.66 11.76 -28.20
N TYR A 599 9.61 10.82 -28.28
CA TYR A 599 9.83 9.80 -27.26
C TYR A 599 11.25 9.93 -26.72
N PHE A 600 11.36 10.13 -25.40
CA PHE A 600 12.63 10.14 -24.68
C PHE A 600 12.65 9.04 -23.63
N LYS A 601 13.73 8.26 -23.60
CA LYS A 601 14.05 7.30 -22.55
C LYS A 601 15.52 7.45 -22.19
N GLY A 602 15.81 8.20 -21.13
CA GLY A 602 17.14 8.29 -20.56
C GLY A 602 17.27 7.49 -19.26
N ALA A 603 18.40 6.81 -19.07
CA ALA A 603 18.75 6.22 -17.79
C ALA A 603 19.37 7.27 -16.87
N TRP A 604 18.92 7.32 -15.60
CA TRP A 604 19.60 8.09 -14.55
C TRP A 604 21.04 7.58 -14.39
N ILE A 605 22.02 8.48 -14.28
CA ILE A 605 23.38 8.10 -13.88
C ILE A 605 23.36 7.62 -12.42
N GLU A 606 22.70 8.38 -11.55
CA GLU A 606 22.42 8.00 -10.16
C GLU A 606 20.96 7.54 -10.05
N LYS A 607 20.72 6.23 -10.27
CA LYS A 607 19.38 5.63 -10.15
C LYS A 607 18.76 5.90 -8.76
N PHE A 608 17.46 6.20 -8.74
CA PHE A 608 16.69 6.22 -7.48
C PHE A 608 16.39 4.80 -7.02
N HIS A 609 16.73 4.46 -5.78
CA HIS A 609 16.44 3.13 -5.23
C HIS A 609 14.95 2.97 -4.95
N LEU A 610 14.33 1.96 -5.56
CA LEU A 610 12.89 1.66 -5.41
C LEU A 610 12.47 1.46 -3.94
N THR A 611 13.33 0.90 -3.09
CA THR A 611 13.08 0.72 -1.65
C THR A 611 13.04 2.02 -0.84
N ASN A 612 13.62 3.10 -1.37
CA ASN A 612 13.54 4.44 -0.78
C ASN A 612 12.32 5.22 -1.28
N THR A 613 11.75 4.84 -2.44
CA THR A 613 10.51 5.40 -2.98
C THR A 613 9.35 5.12 -2.01
N LYS A 614 8.66 6.17 -1.56
CA LYS A 614 7.62 6.06 -0.52
C LYS A 614 6.36 6.82 -0.90
N LYS A 615 5.21 6.32 -0.46
CA LYS A 615 3.89 6.98 -0.60
C LYS A 615 3.84 8.25 0.25
N THR A 616 4.30 9.39 -0.28
CA THR A 616 4.29 10.68 0.41
C THR A 616 3.01 11.46 0.09
N LYS A 617 2.69 12.45 0.94
CA LYS A 617 1.64 13.44 0.66
C LYS A 617 2.11 14.36 -0.46
N PHE A 618 1.52 14.24 -1.65
CA PHE A 618 1.68 15.19 -2.75
C PHE A 618 0.47 16.12 -2.77
N TYR A 619 0.76 17.41 -2.66
CA TYR A 619 -0.22 18.48 -2.49
C TYR A 619 -0.55 19.05 -3.87
N LYS A 620 -1.72 18.71 -4.41
CA LYS A 620 -2.25 19.33 -5.63
C LYS A 620 -2.65 20.78 -5.38
N SER A 621 -3.12 21.05 -4.17
CA SER A 621 -3.39 22.39 -3.64
C SER A 621 -3.11 22.39 -2.13
N ARG A 622 -3.32 23.53 -1.45
CA ARG A 622 -3.17 23.63 0.02
C ARG A 622 -4.07 22.65 0.78
N ASN A 623 -5.21 22.28 0.19
CA ASN A 623 -6.26 21.49 0.85
C ASN A 623 -6.51 20.13 0.17
N GLU A 624 -6.06 19.92 -1.06
CA GLU A 624 -6.22 18.64 -1.78
C GLU A 624 -4.88 17.87 -1.82
N VAL A 625 -4.87 16.69 -1.18
CA VAL A 625 -3.67 15.87 -0.97
C VAL A 625 -3.92 14.45 -1.48
N VAL A 626 -3.02 13.97 -2.33
CA VAL A 626 -3.00 12.57 -2.79
C VAL A 626 -1.71 11.88 -2.34
N LYS A 627 -1.76 10.57 -2.12
CA LYS A 627 -0.55 9.78 -1.83
C LYS A 627 0.06 9.27 -3.15
N VAL A 628 1.26 9.76 -3.48
CA VAL A 628 2.01 9.33 -4.68
C VAL A 628 3.34 8.73 -4.28
N ASP A 629 3.91 7.91 -5.16
CA ASP A 629 5.25 7.37 -5.00
C ASP A 629 6.29 8.45 -5.28
N ALA A 630 6.81 9.07 -4.22
CA ALA A 630 7.94 9.98 -4.33
C ALA A 630 9.24 9.19 -4.23
N MET A 631 10.02 9.20 -5.31
CA MET A 631 11.36 8.64 -5.36
C MET A 631 12.28 9.42 -4.41
N ALA A 632 13.11 8.70 -3.66
CA ALA A 632 14.09 9.27 -2.75
C ALA A 632 15.40 8.46 -2.80
N ASN A 633 16.50 9.02 -2.30
CA ASN A 633 17.79 8.33 -2.23
C ASN A 633 18.44 8.51 -0.85
N ARG A 634 19.54 7.80 -0.60
CA ARG A 634 20.17 7.74 0.73
C ARG A 634 20.84 9.09 1.08
N PRO A 635 20.98 9.46 2.38
CA PRO A 635 21.56 10.75 2.78
C PRO A 635 23.01 11.03 2.35
N SER A 636 23.68 10.07 1.72
CA SER A 636 25.08 10.13 1.28
C SER A 636 25.29 10.42 -0.21
N GLN A 637 24.23 10.52 -1.02
CA GLN A 637 24.34 10.84 -2.46
C GLN A 637 24.26 12.37 -2.69
N ASN A 638 25.30 12.93 -3.28
CA ASN A 638 25.42 14.37 -3.55
C ASN A 638 24.84 14.74 -4.91
N PHE A 639 23.54 15.08 -4.95
CA PHE A 639 22.94 15.72 -6.12
C PHE A 639 23.21 17.23 -6.14
N SER A 640 23.45 17.79 -7.33
CA SER A 640 23.66 19.23 -7.52
C SER A 640 22.35 20.00 -7.27
N ILE A 641 22.24 20.60 -6.08
CA ILE A 641 21.09 21.42 -5.67
C ILE A 641 21.50 22.90 -5.60
N CYS A 642 20.67 23.78 -6.16
CA CYS A 642 20.73 25.21 -5.89
C CYS A 642 19.45 25.74 -5.27
N ILE A 643 19.57 26.63 -4.29
CA ILE A 643 18.46 27.38 -3.69
C ILE A 643 18.43 28.79 -4.29
N SER A 644 17.44 29.10 -5.14
CA SER A 644 17.26 30.44 -5.68
C SER A 644 16.35 31.26 -4.77
N LYS A 645 16.93 32.27 -4.11
CA LYS A 645 16.20 33.19 -3.21
C LYS A 645 15.18 34.06 -3.98
N GLU A 646 15.54 34.50 -5.19
CA GLU A 646 14.67 35.31 -6.06
C GLU A 646 13.39 34.54 -6.47
N LEU A 647 13.48 33.22 -6.67
CA LEU A 647 12.37 32.35 -7.08
C LEU A 647 11.72 31.57 -5.93
N LYS A 648 12.20 31.75 -4.69
CA LYS A 648 11.76 31.02 -3.47
C LYS A 648 11.77 29.49 -3.60
N ALA A 649 12.63 28.94 -4.46
CA ALA A 649 12.60 27.53 -4.84
C ALA A 649 13.99 26.89 -4.88
N LYS A 650 14.02 25.56 -4.74
CA LYS A 650 15.22 24.72 -4.87
C LYS A 650 15.19 24.03 -6.23
N LEU A 651 16.25 24.12 -6.99
CA LEU A 651 16.43 23.36 -8.22
C LEU A 651 17.40 22.21 -7.98
N LEU A 652 17.01 21.02 -8.42
CA LEU A 652 17.72 19.76 -8.28
C LEU A 652 18.05 19.25 -9.68
N GLN A 653 19.34 19.09 -10.00
CA GLN A 653 19.76 18.40 -11.22
C GLN A 653 19.90 16.90 -10.96
N LEU A 654 19.26 16.12 -11.83
CA LEU A 654 19.29 14.67 -11.85
C LEU A 654 19.95 14.26 -13.18
N PRO A 655 21.23 13.87 -13.15
CA PRO A 655 21.99 13.59 -14.37
C PRO A 655 21.53 12.29 -15.04
N ILE A 656 21.59 12.27 -16.37
CA ILE A 656 21.10 11.19 -17.23
C ILE A 656 22.23 10.85 -18.22
N HIS A 657 22.37 9.57 -18.58
CA HIS A 657 23.42 9.13 -19.52
C HIS A 657 23.30 9.83 -20.89
N GLY A 658 24.43 9.98 -21.60
CA GLY A 658 24.47 10.66 -22.90
C GLY A 658 24.29 12.18 -22.79
N ASP A 659 25.04 12.81 -21.89
CA ASP A 659 25.11 14.26 -21.61
C ASP A 659 23.77 14.97 -21.35
N ALA A 660 22.74 14.19 -21.00
CA ALA A 660 21.41 14.68 -20.64
C ALA A 660 21.29 14.97 -19.13
N SER A 661 20.28 15.75 -18.75
CA SER A 661 19.94 16.00 -17.34
C SER A 661 18.50 16.46 -17.19
N MET A 662 17.81 15.96 -16.16
CA MET A 662 16.54 16.55 -15.74
C MET A 662 16.80 17.63 -14.68
N LEU A 663 16.13 18.78 -14.80
CA LEU A 663 16.13 19.84 -13.79
C LEU A 663 14.76 19.89 -13.12
N GLN A 664 14.67 19.48 -11.86
CA GLN A 664 13.44 19.52 -11.08
C GLN A 664 13.40 20.78 -10.21
N ASN A 665 12.30 21.55 -10.28
CA ASN A 665 12.10 22.75 -9.48
C ASN A 665 11.12 22.49 -8.33
N LEU A 666 11.53 22.80 -7.10
CA LEU A 666 10.83 22.47 -5.86
C LEU A 666 10.58 23.75 -5.03
N TYR A 667 9.34 24.17 -4.89
CA TYR A 667 8.97 25.34 -4.09
C TYR A 667 9.37 25.17 -2.62
N SER A 668 9.88 26.22 -1.97
CA SER A 668 10.35 26.14 -0.58
C SER A 668 9.51 26.97 0.40
N SER A 669 9.02 26.32 1.46
CA SER A 669 8.28 26.92 2.58
C SER A 669 9.19 27.21 3.78
N LEU A 670 10.43 27.65 3.53
CA LEU A 670 11.49 27.71 4.54
C LEU A 670 11.68 29.12 5.13
N GLN A 671 11.00 29.38 6.25
CA GLN A 671 11.46 30.30 7.30
C GLN A 671 11.14 29.68 8.67
N LEU A 672 12.00 29.97 9.66
CA LEU A 672 12.01 29.41 11.02
C LEU A 672 12.32 27.88 11.07
N GLY A 673 13.36 27.42 11.78
CA GLY A 673 14.48 28.11 12.42
C GLY A 673 15.55 27.11 12.86
N VAL A 674 16.83 27.48 12.83
CA VAL A 674 17.95 26.59 13.20
C VAL A 674 18.85 27.29 14.20
N HIS A 675 19.12 26.65 15.34
CA HIS A 675 20.31 26.90 16.15
C HIS A 675 20.84 25.59 16.73
N ARG A 676 22.16 25.36 16.56
CA ARG A 676 22.94 24.38 17.33
C ARG A 676 23.43 25.04 18.62
N ILE A 677 23.78 24.24 19.63
CA ILE A 677 25.00 24.36 20.45
C ILE A 677 25.22 23.02 21.20
N PHE A 678 26.48 22.70 21.51
CA PHE A 678 26.88 21.52 22.30
C PHE A 678 26.96 21.87 23.79
N SER A 679 26.96 20.85 24.65
CA SER A 679 27.62 20.91 25.96
C SER A 679 28.17 19.53 26.32
N ASP A 680 29.49 19.37 26.27
CA ASP A 680 30.17 18.40 27.12
C ASP A 680 30.06 18.86 28.58
N ASP A 681 30.00 17.91 29.52
CA ASP A 681 30.58 17.97 30.87
C ASP A 681 30.07 16.79 31.70
N ASP A 682 30.80 15.66 31.67
CA ASP A 682 31.42 15.12 32.88
C ASP A 682 32.48 14.07 32.51
N ALA A 683 33.51 13.89 33.33
CA ALA A 683 34.71 13.12 32.96
C ALA A 683 35.10 12.04 33.97
N ASP A 684 35.55 10.88 33.46
CA ASP A 684 36.69 10.17 34.05
C ASP A 684 37.56 9.56 32.93
N LEU A 685 38.87 9.79 33.01
CA LEU A 685 39.88 9.26 32.10
C LEU A 685 40.94 8.52 32.91
N SER A 686 40.73 7.22 33.12
CA SER A 686 41.65 6.35 33.87
C SER A 686 41.76 4.95 33.23
N GLY A 687 42.33 4.85 32.01
CA GLY A 687 42.21 3.67 31.15
C GLY A 687 43.43 3.13 30.37
N ILE A 688 44.65 3.63 30.60
CA ILE A 688 45.94 3.17 29.98
C ILE A 688 46.14 3.54 28.50
N ALA A 689 47.34 4.03 28.15
CA ALA A 689 47.70 4.59 26.85
C ALA A 689 48.32 3.56 25.86
N GLY A 690 48.31 3.90 24.55
CA GLY A 690 48.91 3.10 23.47
C GLY A 690 49.05 3.87 22.15
N GLU A 691 50.06 4.74 22.05
CA GLU A 691 50.38 5.69 20.96
C GLU A 691 50.03 5.27 19.50
N LYS A 692 49.25 6.12 18.79
CA LYS A 692 49.68 6.92 17.60
C LYS A 692 48.51 7.52 16.81
N GLY A 693 48.59 8.82 16.44
CA GLY A 693 47.94 9.33 15.22
C GLY A 693 47.08 10.59 15.29
N ASP A 694 47.51 11.68 15.92
CA ASP A 694 46.89 13.00 15.73
C ASP A 694 47.45 13.72 14.47
N LEU A 695 46.57 14.30 13.63
CA LEU A 695 46.66 15.64 13.01
C LEU A 695 45.58 15.86 11.93
N LEU A 696 45.08 17.11 11.83
CA LEU A 696 44.03 17.60 10.92
C LEU A 696 42.63 17.02 11.25
N VAL A 697 41.56 17.80 11.41
CA VAL A 697 41.19 19.09 10.80
C VAL A 697 40.60 20.04 11.84
N ASN A 698 41.18 21.24 12.01
CA ASN A 698 40.48 22.38 12.64
C ASN A 698 41.03 23.77 12.26
N GLU A 699 41.60 23.88 11.06
CA GLU A 699 41.86 25.16 10.36
C GLU A 699 41.14 25.14 9.02
N ILE A 700 41.06 26.30 8.33
CA ILE A 700 40.36 26.49 7.05
C ILE A 700 38.82 26.51 7.17
N LEU A 701 38.27 27.55 7.84
CA LEU A 701 37.59 28.66 7.13
C LEU A 701 36.95 29.71 8.08
N GLN A 702 37.68 30.80 8.32
CA GLN A 702 37.10 32.12 8.52
C GLN A 702 37.92 33.15 7.72
N LYS A 703 37.26 34.25 7.32
CA LYS A 703 37.80 35.50 6.73
C LYS A 703 38.38 35.41 5.30
N THR A 704 37.63 36.01 4.37
CA THR A 704 38.15 37.18 3.62
C THR A 704 37.03 38.21 3.43
N PHE A 705 37.39 39.49 3.36
CA PHE A 705 36.49 40.65 3.42
C PHE A 705 37.07 41.74 2.50
N ILE A 706 36.23 42.38 1.67
CA ILE A 706 36.41 43.72 1.06
C ILE A 706 34.97 44.23 0.84
N ASP A 707 34.38 45.15 1.61
CA ASP A 707 34.74 46.53 1.98
C ASP A 707 34.37 47.59 0.90
N VAL A 708 33.32 48.38 1.20
CA VAL A 708 33.11 49.76 0.71
C VAL A 708 32.31 50.57 1.77
N SER A 709 33.03 51.29 2.64
CA SER A 709 32.69 52.56 3.34
C SER A 709 31.34 52.78 4.07
N GLU A 710 31.43 53.29 5.30
CA GLU A 710 30.36 53.96 6.07
C GLU A 710 30.10 55.41 5.59
N GLU A 711 28.86 55.92 5.77
CA GLU A 711 28.60 57.34 6.09
C GLU A 711 27.16 57.58 6.58
N GLY A 712 26.92 58.62 7.38
CA GLY A 712 25.58 59.18 7.69
C GLY A 712 24.96 58.82 9.04
N VAL A 713 24.75 59.83 9.91
CA VAL A 713 24.21 59.70 11.28
C VAL A 713 23.04 60.68 11.50
N GLU A 714 22.08 60.25 12.36
CA GLU A 714 21.05 61.04 13.08
C GLU A 714 19.78 61.61 12.38
N ALA A 715 18.67 61.50 13.13
CA ALA A 715 17.49 62.38 13.28
C ALA A 715 16.74 62.90 12.01
N ALA A 716 15.40 62.82 11.89
CA ALA A 716 14.38 63.04 12.92
C ALA A 716 12.94 62.69 12.47
N ALA A 717 12.04 62.53 13.47
CA ALA A 717 10.58 62.74 13.43
C ALA A 717 9.64 61.83 12.59
N ALA A 718 8.39 61.76 13.09
CA ALA A 718 7.15 61.14 12.62
C ALA A 718 6.99 60.86 11.10
N THR A 719 6.24 59.83 10.67
CA THR A 719 4.82 59.59 11.01
C THR A 719 4.39 58.13 10.80
N ASP A 720 3.21 57.73 11.30
CA ASP A 720 2.62 56.40 11.17
C ASP A 720 2.65 55.78 9.76
N LEU A 721 3.05 54.50 9.72
CA LEU A 721 2.50 53.51 8.78
C LEU A 721 2.71 52.09 9.35
N LYS A 722 1.85 51.69 10.29
CA LYS A 722 1.85 50.32 10.84
C LYS A 722 1.57 49.30 9.73
N ASN A 723 2.46 48.35 9.56
CA ASN A 723 2.32 47.30 8.55
C ASN A 723 1.36 46.20 9.06
N PRO A 724 0.19 45.96 8.42
CA PRO A 724 -0.85 45.08 8.99
C PRO A 724 -0.48 43.60 9.13
N LEU A 725 0.61 43.15 8.52
CA LEU A 725 0.95 41.73 8.37
C LEU A 725 1.75 41.10 9.53
N GLN A 726 1.94 41.81 10.65
CA GLN A 726 2.64 41.27 11.84
C GLN A 726 1.75 41.07 13.09
N GLN A 727 0.46 41.42 13.04
CA GLN A 727 -0.48 41.17 14.14
C GLN A 727 -1.39 39.93 13.95
N ALA A 728 -1.47 39.38 12.73
CA ALA A 728 -2.34 38.24 12.41
C ALA A 728 -1.70 36.88 12.75
N THR A 729 -0.40 36.71 12.54
CA THR A 729 0.30 35.44 12.81
C THR A 729 0.74 35.26 14.27
N THR A 730 0.61 36.31 15.09
CA THR A 730 0.90 36.27 16.54
C THR A 730 -0.35 36.03 17.39
N THR A 731 -1.55 35.99 16.82
CA THR A 731 -2.80 35.80 17.56
C THR A 731 -3.19 34.32 17.70
N GLU A 732 -3.28 33.57 16.61
CA GLU A 732 -3.77 32.17 16.62
C GLU A 732 -2.94 31.24 17.53
N GLU A 733 -1.61 31.36 17.50
CA GLU A 733 -0.69 30.50 18.27
C GLU A 733 -0.76 30.76 19.79
N ASN A 734 -0.95 32.02 20.20
CA ASN A 734 -1.17 32.41 21.60
C ASN A 734 -2.55 31.96 22.13
N VAL A 735 -3.59 31.98 21.29
CA VAL A 735 -4.98 31.64 21.69
C VAL A 735 -5.13 30.16 22.05
N LEU A 736 -4.43 29.25 21.36
CA LEU A 736 -4.43 27.83 21.69
C LEU A 736 -3.68 27.55 23.00
N GLU A 737 -2.50 28.17 23.19
CA GLU A 737 -1.73 28.04 24.44
C GLU A 737 -2.49 28.62 25.65
N GLU A 738 -3.23 29.72 25.45
CA GLU A 738 -4.12 30.30 26.45
C GLU A 738 -5.21 29.31 26.89
N PHE A 739 -5.89 28.61 25.97
CA PHE A 739 -6.87 27.59 26.33
C PHE A 739 -6.22 26.38 27.03
N ILE A 740 -5.09 25.89 26.54
CA ILE A 740 -4.36 24.75 27.14
C ILE A 740 -4.08 25.03 28.62
N ASN A 741 -3.61 26.25 28.95
CA ASN A 741 -3.31 26.65 30.31
C ASN A 741 -4.57 26.74 31.21
N VAL A 742 -5.67 27.31 30.72
CA VAL A 742 -6.94 27.36 31.46
C VAL A 742 -7.51 25.95 31.69
N ASN A 743 -7.59 25.13 30.64
CA ASN A 743 -8.09 23.77 30.74
C ASN A 743 -7.27 22.93 31.71
N ASN A 744 -5.96 22.88 31.54
CA ASN A 744 -5.10 21.99 32.30
C ASN A 744 -4.93 22.42 33.77
N SER A 745 -5.17 23.70 34.11
CA SER A 745 -5.24 24.17 35.49
C SER A 745 -6.61 23.92 36.16
N PHE A 746 -7.70 23.90 35.40
CA PHE A 746 -9.02 23.49 35.90
C PHE A 746 -9.10 21.98 36.23
N VAL A 747 -8.40 21.13 35.47
CA VAL A 747 -8.40 19.65 35.66
C VAL A 747 -8.19 19.24 37.12
N PRO A 748 -7.07 19.58 37.82
CA PRO A 748 -6.87 19.16 39.21
C PRO A 748 -7.88 19.76 40.19
N ALA A 749 -8.37 20.98 39.96
CA ALA A 749 -9.38 21.62 40.81
C ALA A 749 -10.71 20.86 40.75
N ALA A 750 -11.21 20.57 39.55
CA ALA A 750 -12.41 19.75 39.35
C ALA A 750 -12.22 18.33 39.90
N TYR A 751 -11.05 17.72 39.70
CA TYR A 751 -10.74 16.38 40.20
C TYR A 751 -10.83 16.32 41.74
N ARG A 752 -10.21 17.26 42.46
CA ARG A 752 -10.23 17.32 43.93
C ARG A 752 -11.65 17.44 44.51
N GLU A 753 -12.57 18.13 43.85
CA GLU A 753 -13.97 18.20 44.29
C GLU A 753 -14.74 16.90 44.02
N ILE A 754 -14.54 16.25 42.87
CA ILE A 754 -15.20 14.97 42.57
C ILE A 754 -14.73 13.87 43.54
N LEU A 755 -13.46 13.87 43.95
CA LEU A 755 -12.92 12.94 44.95
C LEU A 755 -13.65 12.98 46.30
N LYS A 756 -14.25 14.12 46.68
CA LYS A 756 -15.04 14.23 47.91
C LYS A 756 -16.37 13.47 47.85
N THR A 757 -16.90 13.25 46.64
CA THR A 757 -18.22 12.63 46.43
C THR A 757 -18.13 11.22 45.84
N LYS A 758 -17.03 10.85 45.19
CA LYS A 758 -16.82 9.52 44.58
C LYS A 758 -15.56 8.82 45.08
N GLN A 759 -15.72 7.59 45.57
CA GLN A 759 -14.63 6.65 45.90
C GLN A 759 -14.52 5.46 44.91
N GLU A 760 -15.25 5.53 43.81
CA GLU A 760 -15.25 4.55 42.71
C GLU A 760 -14.29 4.96 41.57
N ASN A 761 -14.30 4.19 40.46
CA ASN A 761 -13.68 4.60 39.20
C ASN A 761 -14.19 5.99 38.80
N LEU A 762 -13.28 6.86 38.35
CA LEU A 762 -13.63 8.20 37.90
C LEU A 762 -13.26 8.36 36.43
N LEU A 763 -14.17 9.01 35.70
CA LEU A 763 -13.93 9.58 34.38
C LEU A 763 -14.63 10.94 34.34
N VAL A 764 -13.90 11.98 33.95
CA VAL A 764 -14.40 13.34 33.78
C VAL A 764 -13.78 13.92 32.51
N SER A 765 -14.51 14.79 31.82
CA SER A 765 -13.98 15.59 30.70
C SER A 765 -13.99 17.09 31.08
N PRO A 766 -12.87 17.63 31.59
CA PRO A 766 -12.80 19.03 32.02
C PRO A 766 -12.95 20.01 30.85
N CYS A 767 -12.33 19.71 29.70
CA CYS A 767 -12.49 20.48 28.46
C CYS A 767 -13.95 20.60 28.03
N SER A 768 -14.70 19.49 28.13
CA SER A 768 -16.12 19.47 27.79
C SER A 768 -16.97 20.26 28.78
N ALA A 769 -16.68 20.16 30.07
CA ALA A 769 -17.36 20.92 31.11
C ALA A 769 -17.11 22.44 30.95
N LEU A 770 -15.86 22.85 30.69
CA LEU A 770 -15.51 24.25 30.41
C LEU A 770 -16.24 24.81 29.19
N ALA A 771 -16.42 24.02 28.12
CA ALA A 771 -17.21 24.42 26.97
C ALA A 771 -18.69 24.69 27.34
N ALA A 772 -19.28 23.83 28.18
CA ALA A 772 -20.64 24.02 28.70
C ALA A 772 -20.75 25.26 29.62
N PHE A 773 -19.71 25.56 30.41
CA PHE A 773 -19.68 26.77 31.24
C PHE A 773 -19.45 28.04 30.43
N ALA A 774 -18.67 27.99 29.35
CA ALA A 774 -18.45 29.12 28.46
C ALA A 774 -19.73 29.47 27.66
N LEU A 775 -20.52 28.45 27.30
CA LEU A 775 -21.88 28.62 26.79
C LEU A 775 -22.78 29.40 27.78
N VAL A 776 -22.83 29.00 29.06
CA VAL A 776 -23.61 29.77 30.06
C VAL A 776 -23.04 31.17 30.27
N GLN A 777 -21.71 31.31 30.29
CA GLN A 777 -21.03 32.58 30.49
C GLN A 777 -21.43 33.61 29.42
N SER A 778 -21.51 33.23 28.15
CA SER A 778 -21.86 34.14 27.05
C SER A 778 -23.29 34.70 27.19
N GLY A 779 -24.20 33.92 27.79
CA GLY A 779 -25.56 34.32 28.17
C GLY A 779 -25.68 35.04 29.53
N SER A 780 -24.64 35.01 30.36
CA SER A 780 -24.65 35.58 31.72
C SER A 780 -24.15 37.03 31.80
N ARG A 781 -24.56 37.78 32.83
CA ARG A 781 -24.15 39.18 33.07
C ARG A 781 -23.78 39.42 34.55
N GLY A 782 -23.14 40.56 34.82
CA GLY A 782 -22.72 41.00 36.16
C GLY A 782 -21.96 39.92 36.94
N GLN A 783 -22.23 39.84 38.25
CA GLN A 783 -21.66 38.86 39.18
C GLN A 783 -21.71 37.41 38.66
N THR A 784 -22.76 37.01 37.94
CA THR A 784 -22.87 35.64 37.40
C THR A 784 -21.87 35.37 36.29
N SER A 785 -21.54 36.37 35.46
CA SER A 785 -20.44 36.26 34.50
C SER A 785 -19.08 36.38 35.17
N GLU A 786 -18.94 37.20 36.21
CA GLU A 786 -17.69 37.43 36.93
C GLU A 786 -17.26 36.18 37.72
N GLU A 787 -18.19 35.54 38.45
CA GLU A 787 -17.94 34.27 39.15
C GLU A 787 -17.44 33.19 38.19
N ILE A 788 -18.09 33.00 37.02
CA ILE A 788 -17.67 31.98 36.05
C ILE A 788 -16.28 32.30 35.46
N VAL A 789 -16.03 33.55 35.07
CA VAL A 789 -14.77 33.98 34.44
C VAL A 789 -13.58 33.92 35.40
N GLU A 790 -13.72 34.42 36.63
CA GLU A 790 -12.63 34.42 37.60
C GLU A 790 -12.34 33.01 38.13
N VAL A 791 -13.37 32.24 38.52
CA VAL A 791 -13.19 30.95 39.21
C VAL A 791 -12.83 29.82 38.25
N LEU A 792 -13.41 29.76 37.05
CA LEU A 792 -13.22 28.64 36.11
C LEU A 792 -12.25 28.96 34.98
N PHE A 793 -12.16 30.23 34.56
CA PHE A 793 -11.36 30.63 33.40
C PHE A 793 -10.13 31.49 33.74
N GLY A 794 -9.89 31.79 35.03
CA GLY A 794 -8.73 32.56 35.48
C GLY A 794 -8.71 34.01 34.98
N GLY A 795 -9.88 34.65 34.93
CA GLY A 795 -10.04 36.05 34.49
C GLY A 795 -10.14 36.23 32.98
N LYS A 796 -10.32 35.14 32.22
CA LYS A 796 -10.30 35.12 30.75
C LYS A 796 -11.63 34.68 30.15
N LYS A 797 -11.95 35.13 28.94
CA LYS A 797 -13.13 34.66 28.19
C LYS A 797 -12.75 33.54 27.23
N LEU A 798 -13.46 32.41 27.29
CA LEU A 798 -13.21 31.25 26.44
C LEU A 798 -14.00 31.26 25.11
N GLU A 799 -14.82 32.29 24.86
CA GLU A 799 -15.60 32.46 23.62
C GLU A 799 -14.73 32.35 22.35
N THR A 800 -13.64 33.13 22.24
CA THR A 800 -12.74 33.06 21.06
C THR A 800 -11.92 31.77 21.01
N PRO A 801 -11.19 31.35 22.08
CA PRO A 801 -10.41 30.11 22.03
C PRO A 801 -11.24 28.86 21.74
N MET A 802 -12.48 28.77 22.25
CA MET A 802 -13.37 27.64 21.95
C MET A 802 -13.77 27.58 20.48
N LYS A 803 -13.99 28.74 19.84
CA LYS A 803 -14.38 28.82 18.43
C LYS A 803 -13.34 28.19 17.50
N ASP A 804 -12.06 28.41 17.79
CA ASP A 804 -10.95 27.92 16.97
C ASP A 804 -10.58 26.46 17.35
N LEU A 805 -10.76 26.08 18.63
CA LEU A 805 -10.47 24.73 19.11
C LEU A 805 -11.57 23.70 18.81
N PHE A 806 -12.85 24.08 18.83
CA PHE A 806 -13.97 23.14 18.64
C PHE A 806 -13.90 22.38 17.29
N PRO A 807 -13.60 23.01 16.13
CA PRO A 807 -13.38 22.30 14.87
C PRO A 807 -12.16 21.37 14.86
N ILE A 808 -11.15 21.65 15.69
CA ILE A 808 -9.94 20.82 15.81
C ILE A 808 -10.24 19.57 16.64
N LEU A 809 -11.03 19.69 17.70
CA LEU A 809 -11.44 18.57 18.55
C LEU A 809 -12.46 17.66 17.87
N ASN A 810 -13.42 18.21 17.11
CA ASN A 810 -14.50 17.44 16.47
C ASN A 810 -14.11 16.91 15.06
N SER A 811 -12.83 16.58 14.84
CA SER A 811 -12.27 16.24 13.52
C SER A 811 -12.28 14.73 13.24
N THR A 812 -13.16 14.30 12.33
CA THR A 812 -13.63 12.90 12.17
C THR A 812 -12.65 11.92 11.50
N ASP A 813 -11.58 12.38 10.86
CA ASP A 813 -10.78 11.56 9.93
C ASP A 813 -9.78 10.60 10.61
N SER A 814 -9.68 10.62 11.94
CA SER A 814 -8.65 9.86 12.69
C SER A 814 -9.04 9.41 14.09
N HIS A 815 -10.08 10.00 14.66
CA HIS A 815 -10.67 9.68 15.96
C HIS A 815 -12.11 10.20 15.98
N ILE A 816 -12.93 9.73 16.91
CA ILE A 816 -14.24 10.32 17.19
C ILE A 816 -14.17 10.94 18.58
N PHE A 817 -14.35 12.25 18.67
CA PHE A 817 -14.58 12.97 19.92
C PHE A 817 -15.86 13.78 19.76
N HIS A 818 -16.96 13.28 20.34
CA HIS A 818 -18.23 13.97 20.32
C HIS A 818 -18.41 14.77 21.61
N LEU A 819 -18.36 16.09 21.44
CA LEU A 819 -18.63 17.10 22.47
C LEU A 819 -20.06 17.61 22.25
N ALA A 820 -21.02 17.05 22.97
CA ALA A 820 -22.42 17.39 22.84
C ALA A 820 -22.89 18.25 24.03
N ASN A 821 -23.22 19.50 23.73
CA ASN A 821 -23.72 20.50 24.68
C ASN A 821 -25.17 20.88 24.34
N LYS A 822 -26.08 20.85 25.33
CA LYS A 822 -27.43 21.40 25.14
C LYS A 822 -27.97 22.05 26.40
N LEU A 823 -28.58 23.23 26.22
CA LEU A 823 -29.26 23.97 27.26
C LEU A 823 -30.78 23.87 27.05
N TYR A 824 -31.46 23.16 27.93
CA TYR A 824 -32.92 23.10 27.96
C TYR A 824 -33.46 24.21 28.86
N VAL A 825 -34.41 25.01 28.36
CA VAL A 825 -35.01 26.15 29.06
C VAL A 825 -36.52 25.95 29.18
N LYS A 826 -37.13 26.36 30.30
CA LYS A 826 -38.58 26.25 30.49
C LYS A 826 -39.31 27.06 29.40
N GLU A 827 -40.33 26.47 28.78
CA GLU A 827 -41.05 27.02 27.62
C GLU A 827 -41.58 28.47 27.79
N GLU A 828 -41.86 28.90 29.02
CA GLU A 828 -42.29 30.27 29.36
C GLU A 828 -41.28 31.37 29.00
N PHE A 829 -39.98 31.06 28.85
CA PHE A 829 -38.90 32.04 28.65
C PHE A 829 -38.28 31.93 27.26
N ALA A 830 -38.68 32.81 26.33
CA ALA A 830 -38.21 32.81 24.94
C ALA A 830 -36.69 33.05 24.81
N ILE A 831 -35.96 32.08 24.25
CA ILE A 831 -34.50 32.13 24.08
C ILE A 831 -34.12 33.16 23.01
N HIS A 832 -33.22 34.08 23.36
CA HIS A 832 -32.69 35.11 22.47
C HIS A 832 -31.95 34.51 21.28
N GLU A 833 -32.27 34.98 20.06
CA GLU A 833 -31.74 34.38 18.83
C GLU A 833 -30.21 34.57 18.69
N ASP A 834 -29.67 35.69 19.18
CA ASP A 834 -28.23 35.95 19.24
C ASP A 834 -27.49 34.93 20.14
N PHE A 835 -28.15 34.47 21.21
CA PHE A 835 -27.62 33.41 22.08
C PHE A 835 -27.62 32.06 21.36
N LYS A 836 -28.69 31.71 20.62
CA LYS A 836 -28.71 30.47 19.81
C LYS A 836 -27.62 30.44 18.75
N GLN A 837 -27.41 31.57 18.06
CA GLN A 837 -26.35 31.71 17.06
C GLN A 837 -24.97 31.57 17.70
N THR A 838 -24.76 32.14 18.89
CA THR A 838 -23.50 31.99 19.66
C THR A 838 -23.30 30.53 20.11
N ALA A 839 -24.34 29.90 20.67
CA ALA A 839 -24.31 28.51 21.11
C ALA A 839 -23.88 27.56 19.98
N ASN A 840 -24.53 27.67 18.83
CA ASN A 840 -24.27 26.82 17.68
C ASN A 840 -22.89 27.09 17.03
N SER A 841 -22.56 28.36 16.78
CA SER A 841 -21.37 28.74 15.99
C SER A 841 -20.04 28.81 16.76
N VAL A 842 -20.08 28.82 18.11
CA VAL A 842 -18.88 28.87 18.96
C VAL A 842 -18.67 27.59 19.76
N PHE A 843 -19.76 26.99 20.28
CA PHE A 843 -19.67 25.87 21.23
C PHE A 843 -20.21 24.54 20.66
N GLY A 844 -20.67 24.53 19.41
CA GLY A 844 -21.38 23.40 18.80
C GLY A 844 -22.64 23.00 19.56
N ALA A 845 -23.20 23.92 20.33
CA ALA A 845 -24.26 23.68 21.29
C ALA A 845 -25.64 24.02 20.72
N ASP A 846 -26.65 23.35 21.24
CA ASP A 846 -28.05 23.62 20.93
C ASP A 846 -28.77 24.20 22.16
N SER A 847 -29.89 24.89 21.95
CA SER A 847 -30.76 25.34 23.04
C SER A 847 -32.24 25.30 22.67
N GLU A 848 -33.03 24.61 23.50
CA GLU A 848 -34.40 24.20 23.18
C GLU A 848 -35.35 24.46 24.35
N HIS A 849 -36.62 24.70 24.03
CA HIS A 849 -37.68 24.83 25.01
C HIS A 849 -38.18 23.46 25.46
N ILE A 850 -38.50 23.31 26.75
CA ILE A 850 -39.10 22.09 27.28
C ILE A 850 -40.11 22.41 28.38
N ASP A 851 -41.19 21.62 28.44
CA ASP A 851 -42.14 21.66 29.54
C ASP A 851 -41.64 20.78 30.68
N PHE A 852 -41.07 21.39 31.72
CA PHE A 852 -40.62 20.68 32.92
C PHE A 852 -41.77 20.22 33.84
N THR A 853 -43.04 20.56 33.56
CA THR A 853 -44.18 20.07 34.35
C THR A 853 -44.54 18.63 34.00
N GLU A 854 -44.42 18.23 32.73
CA GLU A 854 -44.53 16.83 32.26
C GLU A 854 -43.18 16.09 32.45
N ARG A 855 -42.76 15.96 33.71
CA ARG A 855 -41.42 15.53 34.15
C ARG A 855 -40.88 14.26 33.47
N ASP A 856 -41.72 13.23 33.32
CA ASP A 856 -41.32 11.96 32.69
C ASP A 856 -41.04 12.14 31.18
N GLU A 857 -41.85 12.93 30.48
CA GLU A 857 -41.66 13.20 29.06
C GLU A 857 -40.49 14.18 28.82
N ALA A 858 -40.26 15.12 29.74
CA ALA A 858 -39.09 15.99 29.73
C ALA A 858 -37.78 15.18 29.91
N ALA A 859 -37.71 14.30 30.91
CA ALA A 859 -36.57 13.41 31.13
C ALA A 859 -36.35 12.49 29.91
N LYS A 860 -37.43 11.90 29.37
CA LYS A 860 -37.41 11.04 28.19
C LYS A 860 -36.91 11.77 26.93
N THR A 861 -37.30 13.02 26.72
CA THR A 861 -36.85 13.86 25.60
C THR A 861 -35.36 14.17 25.71
N MET A 862 -34.90 14.60 26.89
CA MET A 862 -33.48 14.87 27.14
C MET A 862 -32.63 13.59 26.98
N ASN A 863 -33.11 12.45 27.48
CA ASN A 863 -32.44 11.15 27.35
C ASN A 863 -32.41 10.62 25.90
N LEU A 864 -33.43 10.93 25.08
CA LEU A 864 -33.43 10.58 23.66
C LEU A 864 -32.34 11.36 22.90
N TRP A 865 -32.27 12.67 23.09
CA TRP A 865 -31.22 13.50 22.48
C TRP A 865 -29.81 13.01 22.86
N ILE A 866 -29.55 12.71 24.14
CA ILE A 866 -28.26 12.15 24.58
C ILE A 866 -27.96 10.81 23.89
N ARG A 867 -28.95 9.91 23.79
CA ARG A 867 -28.78 8.61 23.09
C ARG A 867 -28.37 8.83 21.63
N GLU A 868 -28.99 9.78 20.94
CA GLU A 868 -28.67 10.13 19.55
C GLU A 868 -27.25 10.72 19.40
N GLN A 869 -26.85 11.66 20.25
CA GLN A 869 -25.51 12.28 20.21
C GLN A 869 -24.36 11.32 20.59
N THR A 870 -24.68 10.12 21.10
CA THR A 870 -23.69 9.18 21.67
C THR A 870 -23.73 7.80 21.01
N GLU A 871 -24.22 7.68 19.77
CA GLU A 871 -24.35 6.40 19.03
C GLU A 871 -25.13 5.31 19.81
N ASN A 872 -26.07 5.69 20.67
CA ASN A 872 -26.78 4.83 21.62
C ASN A 872 -25.92 4.20 22.73
N LYS A 873 -24.75 4.78 23.06
CA LYS A 873 -23.87 4.27 24.13
C LYS A 873 -24.23 4.79 25.52
N ILE A 874 -24.84 5.98 25.59
CA ILE A 874 -25.35 6.55 26.84
C ILE A 874 -26.88 6.51 26.82
N GLU A 875 -27.48 5.99 27.88
CA GLU A 875 -28.93 5.94 28.09
C GLU A 875 -29.29 6.41 29.50
N ASN A 876 -30.46 7.02 29.66
CA ASN A 876 -31.10 7.33 30.95
C ASN A 876 -30.20 8.14 31.92
N LEU A 877 -29.68 9.27 31.44
CA LEU A 877 -28.87 10.20 32.25
C LEU A 877 -29.70 11.08 33.17
N VAL A 878 -30.81 11.62 32.66
CA VAL A 878 -31.71 12.51 33.39
C VAL A 878 -32.80 11.67 34.04
N ASP A 879 -32.86 11.72 35.37
CA ASP A 879 -33.92 11.13 36.17
C ASP A 879 -35.11 12.10 36.23
N SER A 880 -36.35 11.62 36.07
CA SER A 880 -37.54 12.46 36.21
C SER A 880 -37.80 12.86 37.67
N GLU A 881 -37.27 12.13 38.66
CA GLU A 881 -37.29 12.54 40.07
C GLU A 881 -36.45 13.81 40.33
N LYS A 882 -35.44 14.11 39.49
CA LYS A 882 -34.67 15.36 39.56
C LYS A 882 -35.42 16.58 38.97
N ILE A 883 -36.42 16.35 38.11
CA ILE A 883 -37.19 17.43 37.47
C ILE A 883 -38.37 17.82 38.36
N ASN A 884 -38.61 19.12 38.53
CA ASN A 884 -39.72 19.62 39.31
C ASN A 884 -40.19 21.00 38.83
N ASP A 885 -41.27 21.51 39.41
CA ASP A 885 -41.96 22.71 38.93
C ASP A 885 -41.15 24.01 39.14
N LEU A 886 -40.06 23.94 39.91
CA LEU A 886 -39.06 25.01 40.09
C LEU A 886 -37.88 24.89 39.12
N THR A 887 -37.79 23.84 38.30
CA THR A 887 -36.79 23.74 37.22
C THR A 887 -37.00 24.89 36.21
N ARG A 888 -35.91 25.57 35.85
CA ARG A 888 -35.91 26.73 34.94
C ARG A 888 -34.99 26.52 33.74
N ALA A 889 -33.80 25.98 33.97
CA ALA A 889 -32.91 25.52 32.91
C ALA A 889 -32.09 24.29 33.35
N VAL A 890 -31.81 23.38 32.42
CA VAL A 890 -30.96 22.19 32.63
C VAL A 890 -29.84 22.20 31.58
N LEU A 891 -28.60 22.14 32.03
CA LEU A 891 -27.42 22.08 31.18
C LEU A 891 -26.92 20.64 31.09
N ILE A 892 -26.94 20.09 29.88
CA ILE A 892 -26.54 18.71 29.60
C ILE A 892 -25.24 18.71 28.80
N ASN A 893 -24.30 17.91 29.28
CA ASN A 893 -22.99 17.72 28.68
C ASN A 893 -22.72 16.22 28.48
N ALA A 894 -22.76 15.75 27.24
CA ALA A 894 -22.51 14.35 26.89
C ALA A 894 -21.19 14.24 26.11
N VAL A 895 -20.31 13.32 26.55
CA VAL A 895 -18.96 13.21 26.00
C VAL A 895 -18.60 11.76 25.70
N TYR A 896 -18.21 11.51 24.45
CA TYR A 896 -17.87 10.21 23.92
C TYR A 896 -16.56 10.31 23.13
N PHE A 897 -15.63 9.40 23.40
CA PHE A 897 -14.34 9.35 22.74
C PHE A 897 -13.99 7.94 22.29
N LYS A 898 -13.45 7.83 21.08
CA LYS A 898 -13.08 6.59 20.42
C LYS A 898 -11.86 6.83 19.53
N ALA A 899 -10.81 6.05 19.74
CA ALA A 899 -9.57 6.16 19.01
C ALA A 899 -8.81 4.84 19.02
N ASP A 900 -8.44 4.36 17.83
CA ASP A 900 -7.51 3.23 17.67
C ASP A 900 -6.13 3.59 18.24
N TRP A 901 -5.50 2.67 18.96
CA TRP A 901 -4.06 2.77 19.26
C TRP A 901 -3.25 2.88 17.96
N LEU A 902 -2.14 3.62 18.00
CA LEU A 902 -1.16 3.63 16.90
C LEU A 902 -0.60 2.22 16.68
N GLU A 903 -0.17 1.60 17.77
CA GLU A 903 0.26 0.21 17.87
C GLU A 903 -0.74 -0.54 18.77
N LYS A 904 -1.49 -1.49 18.20
CA LYS A 904 -2.55 -2.22 18.93
C LYS A 904 -1.97 -3.36 19.75
N PHE A 905 -2.54 -3.60 20.93
CA PHE A 905 -2.27 -4.84 21.66
C PHE A 905 -2.89 -6.02 20.89
N HIS A 906 -2.37 -7.22 21.09
CA HIS A 906 -2.95 -8.42 20.47
C HIS A 906 -3.84 -9.15 21.48
N SER A 907 -5.09 -9.41 21.12
CA SER A 907 -6.07 -10.11 21.98
C SER A 907 -5.69 -11.57 22.28
N CYS A 908 -4.76 -12.18 21.53
CA CYS A 908 -4.17 -13.47 21.87
C CYS A 908 -3.10 -13.41 22.98
N PHE A 909 -2.61 -12.22 23.35
CA PHE A 909 -1.80 -11.98 24.54
C PHE A 909 -2.65 -11.49 25.72
N THR A 910 -3.92 -11.11 25.50
CA THR A 910 -4.80 -10.73 26.61
C THR A 910 -5.10 -11.93 27.49
N VAL A 911 -4.69 -11.84 28.76
CA VAL A 911 -4.76 -12.93 29.75
C VAL A 911 -5.39 -12.45 31.04
N LYS A 912 -6.04 -13.35 31.78
CA LYS A 912 -6.56 -13.03 33.11
C LYS A 912 -5.41 -12.90 34.11
N LEU A 913 -5.21 -11.70 34.64
CA LEU A 913 -4.19 -11.38 35.65
C LEU A 913 -4.81 -10.71 36.88
N HIS A 914 -4.10 -10.79 38.00
CA HIS A 914 -4.54 -10.26 39.29
C HIS A 914 -4.45 -8.73 39.34
N PHE A 915 -5.57 -8.07 39.65
CA PHE A 915 -5.64 -6.65 39.97
C PHE A 915 -5.94 -6.44 41.47
N TYR A 916 -5.05 -5.74 42.18
CA TYR A 916 -5.08 -5.52 43.63
C TYR A 916 -5.86 -4.23 43.96
N LYS A 917 -7.18 -4.30 44.11
CA LYS A 917 -8.04 -3.13 44.46
C LYS A 917 -7.64 -2.50 45.80
N THR A 918 -7.18 -3.33 46.74
CA THR A 918 -6.51 -2.98 48.00
C THR A 918 -5.46 -4.07 48.30
N ALA A 919 -4.77 -4.01 49.44
CA ALA A 919 -3.89 -5.12 49.86
C ALA A 919 -4.65 -6.44 50.04
N ASP A 920 -5.90 -6.38 50.51
CA ASP A 920 -6.68 -7.54 50.94
C ASP A 920 -7.67 -8.03 49.86
N ARG A 921 -7.89 -7.22 48.80
CA ARG A 921 -8.95 -7.44 47.79
C ARG A 921 -8.37 -7.48 46.38
N VAL A 922 -8.25 -8.70 45.83
CA VAL A 922 -7.77 -8.99 44.48
C VAL A 922 -8.92 -9.47 43.59
N VAL A 923 -8.84 -9.21 42.29
CA VAL A 923 -9.73 -9.79 41.26
C VAL A 923 -8.95 -10.18 40.00
N ASP A 924 -9.50 -11.10 39.21
CA ASP A 924 -8.93 -11.48 37.91
C ASP A 924 -9.57 -10.66 36.78
N VAL A 925 -8.76 -9.92 36.04
CA VAL A 925 -9.22 -9.01 34.97
C VAL A 925 -8.53 -9.38 33.66
N ASP A 926 -9.22 -9.17 32.54
CA ASP A 926 -8.64 -9.43 31.21
C ASP A 926 -7.62 -8.33 30.91
N THR A 927 -6.35 -8.69 30.90
CA THR A 927 -5.22 -7.77 30.89
C THR A 927 -4.45 -7.90 29.59
N MET A 928 -4.39 -6.81 28.83
CA MET A 928 -3.67 -6.73 27.57
C MET A 928 -2.17 -6.48 27.83
N THR A 929 -1.32 -7.16 27.06
CA THR A 929 0.14 -7.03 27.12
C THR A 929 0.75 -7.06 25.72
N ASN A 930 1.91 -6.44 25.55
CA ASN A 930 2.67 -6.47 24.30
C ASN A 930 3.51 -7.75 24.19
N ASN A 931 4.13 -7.96 23.03
CA ASN A 931 5.31 -8.82 22.93
C ASN A 931 6.51 -8.04 23.49
N SER A 932 7.18 -8.59 24.51
CA SER A 932 8.24 -7.99 25.32
C SER A 932 9.53 -7.62 24.53
N GLN A 933 9.43 -6.64 23.62
CA GLN A 933 10.52 -6.15 22.76
C GLN A 933 10.16 -4.82 22.04
N GLN A 934 9.18 -4.06 22.55
CA GLN A 934 8.65 -2.86 21.90
C GLN A 934 9.04 -1.57 22.63
N TYR A 935 9.28 -0.50 21.86
CA TYR A 935 9.58 0.83 22.40
C TYR A 935 8.30 1.61 22.72
N PHE A 936 8.23 2.17 23.93
CA PHE A 936 7.16 3.05 24.38
C PHE A 936 7.71 4.37 24.91
N TRP A 937 6.85 5.41 24.90
CA TRP A 937 7.13 6.68 25.54
C TRP A 937 7.01 6.54 27.06
N TYR A 938 8.15 6.46 27.73
CA TYR A 938 8.25 6.22 29.17
C TYR A 938 8.89 7.41 29.89
N HIS A 939 8.44 7.65 31.13
CA HIS A 939 9.04 8.60 32.06
C HIS A 939 8.80 8.14 33.50
N GLU A 940 9.88 7.95 34.27
CA GLU A 940 9.75 7.68 35.70
C GLU A 940 9.86 8.97 36.51
N CYS A 941 8.97 9.16 37.50
CA CYS A 941 8.93 10.36 38.34
C CYS A 941 9.18 10.00 39.82
N PRO A 942 10.41 10.20 40.33
CA PRO A 942 10.73 9.99 41.73
C PRO A 942 9.90 10.86 42.69
N GLU A 943 9.63 12.13 42.33
CA GLU A 943 8.87 13.07 43.16
C GLU A 943 7.43 12.62 43.47
N LEU A 944 6.84 11.84 42.57
CA LEU A 944 5.48 11.29 42.71
C LEU A 944 5.48 9.80 43.07
N ASN A 945 6.67 9.20 43.24
CA ASN A 945 6.85 7.76 43.39
C ASN A 945 6.03 6.95 42.35
N ALA A 946 6.09 7.35 41.08
CA ALA A 946 5.21 6.85 40.02
C ALA A 946 5.93 6.69 38.67
N LYS A 947 5.43 5.73 37.87
CA LYS A 947 5.79 5.50 36.47
C LYS A 947 4.74 6.15 35.55
N PHE A 948 5.17 6.81 34.48
CA PHE A 948 4.31 7.37 33.44
C PHE A 948 4.58 6.66 32.11
N LEU A 949 3.51 6.26 31.42
CA LEU A 949 3.52 5.64 30.11
C LEU A 949 2.60 6.41 29.16
N GLU A 950 3.10 6.83 28.00
CA GLU A 950 2.31 7.50 26.96
C GLU A 950 2.07 6.57 25.75
N LEU A 951 0.79 6.29 25.50
CA LEU A 951 0.27 5.46 24.43
C LEU A 951 -0.33 6.34 23.32
N PRO A 952 0.34 6.50 22.16
CA PRO A 952 -0.18 7.30 21.06
C PRO A 952 -1.35 6.60 20.35
N PHE A 953 -2.31 7.40 19.87
CA PHE A 953 -3.38 6.96 18.98
C PHE A 953 -2.96 7.11 17.50
N LYS A 954 -3.77 6.61 16.57
CA LYS A 954 -3.54 6.82 15.12
C LYS A 954 -3.58 8.30 14.69
N ASN A 955 -4.24 9.16 15.48
CA ASN A 955 -4.09 10.60 15.36
C ASN A 955 -2.74 11.01 16.01
N PRO A 956 -1.76 11.54 15.24
CA PRO A 956 -0.44 11.90 15.79
C PRO A 956 -0.47 13.03 16.83
N ASP A 957 -1.56 13.80 16.88
CA ASP A 957 -1.76 14.86 17.87
C ASP A 957 -2.38 14.35 19.19
N ALA A 958 -2.72 13.06 19.30
CA ALA A 958 -3.50 12.50 20.41
C ALA A 958 -2.85 11.28 21.07
N SER A 959 -2.92 11.21 22.40
CA SER A 959 -2.42 10.08 23.18
C SER A 959 -3.11 9.93 24.55
N MET A 960 -3.03 8.73 25.12
CA MET A 960 -3.42 8.44 26.50
C MET A 960 -2.16 8.28 27.35
N VAL A 961 -2.11 8.94 28.50
CA VAL A 961 -1.05 8.79 29.50
C VAL A 961 -1.61 8.00 30.68
N VAL A 962 -0.93 6.91 31.04
CA VAL A 962 -1.22 6.11 32.25
C VAL A 962 -0.17 6.44 33.30
N VAL A 963 -0.63 6.71 34.53
CA VAL A 963 0.22 7.09 35.67
C VAL A 963 0.02 6.07 36.80
N LEU A 964 1.02 5.22 36.96
CA LEU A 964 1.01 4.08 37.87
C LEU A 964 1.90 4.39 39.09
N PRO A 965 1.35 4.44 40.32
CA PRO A 965 2.18 4.47 41.52
C PRO A 965 3.15 3.29 41.56
N LYS A 966 4.31 3.42 42.22
CA LYS A 966 5.19 2.25 42.46
C LYS A 966 4.67 1.37 43.59
N GLU A 967 3.86 1.92 44.49
CA GLU A 967 3.27 1.23 45.64
C GLU A 967 1.80 0.91 45.40
N ARG A 968 1.36 -0.31 45.73
CA ARG A 968 -0.02 -0.79 45.46
C ARG A 968 -1.14 0.02 46.14
N GLN A 969 -0.81 0.86 47.12
CA GLN A 969 -1.74 1.79 47.79
C GLN A 969 -1.39 3.27 47.54
N GLY A 970 -0.38 3.56 46.71
CA GLY A 970 0.15 4.91 46.48
C GLY A 970 -0.80 5.85 45.72
N LEU A 971 -1.95 5.37 45.23
CA LEU A 971 -2.93 6.21 44.53
C LEU A 971 -3.41 7.38 45.40
N ALA A 972 -3.63 7.19 46.70
CA ALA A 972 -4.04 8.29 47.59
C ALA A 972 -2.95 9.39 47.69
N ILE A 973 -1.68 8.99 47.77
CA ILE A 973 -0.52 9.90 47.83
C ILE A 973 -0.32 10.62 46.48
N LEU A 974 -0.71 9.99 45.37
CA LEU A 974 -0.72 10.57 44.04
C LEU A 974 -1.89 11.56 43.85
N GLU A 975 -3.06 11.27 44.42
CA GLU A 975 -4.24 12.14 44.45
C GLU A 975 -4.05 13.36 45.38
N GLU A 976 -3.31 13.23 46.49
CA GLU A 976 -2.85 14.36 47.32
C GLU A 976 -1.92 15.32 46.56
N GLN A 977 -1.24 14.83 45.52
CA GLN A 977 -0.32 15.60 44.67
C GLN A 977 -0.84 15.80 43.23
N ILE A 978 -2.15 15.71 43.02
CA ILE A 978 -2.80 15.70 41.70
C ILE A 978 -2.40 16.87 40.77
N ASP A 979 -2.13 18.05 41.34
CA ASP A 979 -1.63 19.23 40.62
C ASP A 979 -0.29 18.98 39.90
N LYS A 980 0.59 18.15 40.46
CA LYS A 980 1.88 17.74 39.85
C LYS A 980 1.71 16.63 38.81
N VAL A 981 0.60 15.88 38.83
CA VAL A 981 0.37 14.75 37.92
C VAL A 981 0.15 15.26 36.50
N PHE A 982 -0.66 16.31 36.35
CA PHE A 982 -1.08 16.87 35.05
C PHE A 982 -0.11 17.90 34.46
N LEU A 983 1.04 18.16 35.10
CA LEU A 983 2.08 19.03 34.53
C LEU A 983 2.67 18.42 33.23
N PRO A 984 3.04 19.24 32.23
CA PRO A 984 3.73 18.78 31.03
C PRO A 984 5.03 18.04 31.35
N ARG A 985 5.25 16.88 30.71
CA ARG A 985 6.40 16.01 30.95
C ARG A 985 7.13 15.68 29.64
N LYS A 986 8.45 15.50 29.73
CA LYS A 986 9.30 15.01 28.64
C LYS A 986 9.40 13.48 28.76
N PHE A 987 8.83 12.77 27.80
CA PHE A 987 8.95 11.32 27.68
C PHE A 987 10.15 10.94 26.82
N THR A 988 10.65 9.72 27.00
CA THR A 988 11.72 9.12 26.20
C THR A 988 11.29 7.76 25.67
N GLN A 989 11.76 7.37 24.49
CA GLN A 989 11.47 6.02 23.97
C GLN A 989 12.39 5.00 24.63
N GLN A 990 11.80 4.02 25.32
CA GLN A 990 12.50 2.95 26.04
C GLN A 990 11.83 1.60 25.75
N LEU A 991 12.56 0.49 25.89
CA LEU A 991 11.97 -0.85 25.81
C LEU A 991 11.19 -1.14 27.09
N VAL A 992 9.88 -1.35 26.97
CA VAL A 992 8.98 -1.54 28.11
C VAL A 992 8.09 -2.78 27.88
N ASP A 993 7.97 -3.61 28.92
CA ASP A 993 6.90 -4.61 29.01
C ASP A 993 5.66 -3.92 29.60
N VAL A 994 4.66 -3.70 28.76
CA VAL A 994 3.46 -2.92 29.05
C VAL A 994 2.30 -3.87 29.24
N THR A 995 1.84 -4.00 30.48
CA THR A 995 0.75 -4.90 30.86
C THR A 995 -0.34 -4.11 31.60
N ILE A 996 -1.49 -3.90 30.95
CA ILE A 996 -2.56 -2.98 31.36
C ILE A 996 -3.93 -3.70 31.34
N PRO A 997 -4.81 -3.54 32.34
CA PRO A 997 -6.14 -4.14 32.30
C PRO A 997 -6.99 -3.54 31.18
N LYS A 998 -7.87 -4.35 30.57
CA LYS A 998 -9.03 -3.84 29.85
C LYS A 998 -10.03 -3.31 30.88
N PHE A 999 -10.63 -2.15 30.61
CA PHE A 999 -11.58 -1.54 31.54
C PHE A 999 -12.59 -0.66 30.80
N ARG A 1000 -13.81 -0.58 31.34
CA ARG A 1000 -14.84 0.36 30.89
C ARG A 1000 -15.29 1.18 32.10
N ILE A 1001 -15.41 2.49 31.91
CA ILE A 1001 -15.94 3.44 32.89
C ILE A 1001 -17.11 4.17 32.24
N ASP A 1002 -18.26 4.10 32.88
CA ASP A 1002 -19.37 5.02 32.67
C ASP A 1002 -19.51 5.87 33.94
N CYS A 1003 -19.45 7.19 33.80
CA CYS A 1003 -19.51 8.13 34.92
C CYS A 1003 -20.51 9.25 34.66
N THR A 1004 -21.57 9.31 35.48
CA THR A 1004 -22.37 10.51 35.67
C THR A 1004 -21.70 11.40 36.74
N THR A 1005 -21.49 12.67 36.41
CA THR A 1005 -20.93 13.69 37.31
C THR A 1005 -21.88 14.89 37.37
N ASP A 1006 -22.32 15.22 38.58
CA ASP A 1006 -23.14 16.40 38.87
C ASP A 1006 -22.23 17.58 39.19
N PHE A 1007 -22.20 18.59 38.33
CA PHE A 1007 -21.28 19.72 38.45
C PHE A 1007 -21.79 20.85 39.35
N LYS A 1008 -23.05 20.80 39.80
CA LYS A 1008 -23.68 21.88 40.58
C LYS A 1008 -22.96 22.14 41.90
N GLU A 1009 -22.85 21.13 42.77
CA GLU A 1009 -22.18 21.29 44.07
C GLU A 1009 -20.65 21.42 43.92
N ILE A 1010 -20.06 20.86 42.86
CA ILE A 1010 -18.64 21.06 42.51
C ILE A 1010 -18.36 22.54 42.23
N LEU A 1011 -19.15 23.17 41.38
CA LEU A 1011 -19.00 24.58 41.01
C LEU A 1011 -19.23 25.51 42.20
N ARG A 1012 -20.23 25.21 43.04
CA ARG A 1012 -20.51 25.96 44.27
C ARG A 1012 -19.37 25.89 45.28
N ASN A 1013 -18.73 24.73 45.42
CA ASN A 1013 -17.53 24.56 46.25
C ASN A 1013 -16.30 25.30 45.69
N LEU A 1014 -16.16 25.38 44.37
CA LEU A 1014 -15.08 26.15 43.72
C LEU A 1014 -15.30 27.67 43.83
N GLY A 1015 -16.56 28.12 43.88
CA GLY A 1015 -16.93 29.51 44.16
C GLY A 1015 -18.10 30.04 43.33
N VAL A 1016 -18.48 29.36 42.24
CA VAL A 1016 -19.56 29.79 41.34
C VAL A 1016 -20.92 29.42 41.95
N ASN A 1017 -21.66 30.42 42.43
CA ASN A 1017 -22.86 30.20 43.24
C ASN A 1017 -24.11 30.89 42.67
N SER A 1018 -23.99 32.13 42.20
CA SER A 1018 -25.12 32.93 41.75
C SER A 1018 -25.93 32.26 40.65
N MET A 1019 -25.27 31.58 39.69
CA MET A 1019 -25.90 30.89 38.56
C MET A 1019 -26.92 29.79 38.95
N PHE A 1020 -26.91 29.32 40.20
CA PHE A 1020 -27.78 28.27 40.74
C PHE A 1020 -28.93 28.82 41.61
N THR A 1021 -29.15 30.14 41.62
CA THR A 1021 -30.06 30.84 42.54
C THR A 1021 -30.87 31.91 41.81
N GLU A 1022 -31.90 32.46 42.45
CA GLU A 1022 -32.67 33.61 41.94
C GLU A 1022 -31.82 34.91 41.82
N GLU A 1023 -30.57 34.92 42.27
CA GLU A 1023 -29.61 36.00 42.03
C GLU A 1023 -28.93 35.91 40.64
N ALA A 1024 -29.17 34.82 39.90
CA ALA A 1024 -28.61 34.59 38.57
C ALA A 1024 -29.02 35.66 37.55
N ASP A 1025 -28.04 36.20 36.84
CA ASP A 1025 -28.29 37.09 35.71
C ASP A 1025 -27.98 36.37 34.39
N LEU A 1026 -28.93 35.54 33.93
CA LEU A 1026 -28.92 34.87 32.63
C LEU A 1026 -29.74 35.63 31.57
N SER A 1027 -29.91 36.94 31.73
CA SER A 1027 -30.69 37.81 30.83
C SER A 1027 -30.13 37.90 29.40
N GLY A 1028 -28.92 37.40 29.13
CA GLY A 1028 -28.41 37.19 27.78
C GLY A 1028 -28.95 35.94 27.10
N VAL A 1029 -29.42 34.93 27.86
CA VAL A 1029 -30.10 33.73 27.35
C VAL A 1029 -31.56 34.02 27.04
N ALA A 1030 -32.31 34.48 28.05
CA ALA A 1030 -33.73 34.84 27.97
C ALA A 1030 -34.18 35.58 29.24
N GLY A 1031 -35.33 36.25 29.17
CA GLY A 1031 -35.96 36.90 30.33
C GLY A 1031 -35.16 38.08 30.89
N VAL A 1032 -35.43 38.43 32.15
CA VAL A 1032 -34.65 39.40 32.93
C VAL A 1032 -33.89 38.70 34.07
N LYS A 1033 -33.02 39.45 34.77
CA LYS A 1033 -32.30 38.93 35.94
C LYS A 1033 -33.26 38.32 36.96
N GLY A 1034 -32.97 37.09 37.38
CA GLY A 1034 -33.78 36.31 38.34
C GLY A 1034 -34.84 35.39 37.72
N ASP A 1035 -35.23 35.59 36.45
CA ASP A 1035 -36.19 34.71 35.76
C ASP A 1035 -35.62 33.30 35.54
N LEU A 1036 -34.33 33.23 35.19
CA LEU A 1036 -33.60 32.01 34.85
C LEU A 1036 -32.33 31.84 35.67
N PHE A 1037 -32.23 30.65 36.25
CA PHE A 1037 -31.03 30.10 36.86
C PHE A 1037 -30.82 28.66 36.37
N VAL A 1038 -29.58 28.20 36.33
CA VAL A 1038 -29.26 26.81 35.99
C VAL A 1038 -29.69 25.95 37.16
N SER A 1039 -30.69 25.11 36.95
CA SER A 1039 -31.26 24.27 38.00
C SER A 1039 -30.36 23.08 38.29
N GLU A 1040 -29.80 22.44 37.26
CA GLU A 1040 -28.90 21.27 37.34
C GLU A 1040 -27.85 21.32 36.22
N VAL A 1041 -26.66 20.77 36.46
CA VAL A 1041 -25.60 20.57 35.45
C VAL A 1041 -25.13 19.13 35.51
N ILE A 1042 -25.35 18.37 34.44
CA ILE A 1042 -25.01 16.94 34.41
C ILE A 1042 -24.04 16.66 33.26
N GLN A 1043 -22.83 16.20 33.61
CA GLN A 1043 -21.92 15.58 32.67
C GLN A 1043 -22.10 14.06 32.68
N LYS A 1044 -22.09 13.46 31.49
CA LYS A 1044 -21.91 12.02 31.30
C LYS A 1044 -20.69 11.76 30.46
N SER A 1045 -19.82 10.88 30.94
CA SER A 1045 -18.61 10.47 30.23
C SER A 1045 -18.53 8.95 30.18
N PHE A 1046 -18.24 8.44 28.99
CA PHE A 1046 -18.07 7.02 28.71
C PHE A 1046 -16.69 6.77 28.09
N LEU A 1047 -15.99 5.76 28.61
CA LEU A 1047 -14.72 5.27 28.07
C LEU A 1047 -14.69 3.74 28.17
N ASP A 1048 -14.22 3.08 27.13
CA ASP A 1048 -14.04 1.63 27.07
C ASP A 1048 -12.66 1.35 26.48
N VAL A 1049 -11.82 0.57 27.15
CA VAL A 1049 -10.40 0.41 26.81
C VAL A 1049 -10.11 -1.05 26.49
N SER A 1050 -9.64 -1.27 25.27
CA SER A 1050 -9.50 -2.56 24.62
C SER A 1050 -8.17 -2.69 23.90
N GLU A 1051 -7.90 -3.88 23.37
CA GLU A 1051 -6.71 -4.20 22.60
C GLU A 1051 -6.62 -3.38 21.30
N ASP A 1052 -7.77 -3.02 20.73
CA ASP A 1052 -7.89 -2.21 19.53
C ASP A 1052 -7.62 -0.72 19.77
N GLY A 1053 -7.90 -0.22 20.98
CA GLY A 1053 -7.94 1.22 21.27
C GLY A 1053 -8.96 1.56 22.35
N VAL A 1054 -9.34 2.83 22.37
CA VAL A 1054 -10.57 3.24 23.03
C VAL A 1054 -11.78 2.87 22.16
N GLU A 1055 -12.65 2.04 22.74
CA GLU A 1055 -13.92 1.44 22.32
C GLU A 1055 -13.91 0.25 21.34
N ALA A 1056 -14.06 -0.97 21.91
CA ALA A 1056 -14.59 -2.16 21.25
C ALA A 1056 -15.35 -3.07 22.24
N ALA A 1057 -16.47 -3.68 21.83
CA ALA A 1057 -17.28 -4.59 22.66
C ALA A 1057 -17.07 -6.07 22.26
N ALA A 1058 -16.89 -6.96 23.25
CA ALA A 1058 -16.54 -8.38 23.09
C ALA A 1058 -17.68 -9.24 22.50
N ALA A 1059 -17.50 -10.36 21.78
CA ALA A 1059 -16.41 -11.37 21.63
C ALA A 1059 -16.39 -12.50 22.70
N VAL A 1060 -16.39 -13.77 22.24
CA VAL A 1060 -16.04 -14.97 23.05
C VAL A 1060 -15.40 -16.07 22.19
N TYR A 1061 -14.17 -16.45 22.52
CA TYR A 1061 -13.57 -17.77 22.27
C TYR A 1061 -12.52 -17.99 23.39
N ALA A 1062 -12.20 -19.24 23.75
CA ALA A 1062 -11.31 -19.51 24.88
C ALA A 1062 -10.52 -20.83 24.75
N LEU A 1063 -9.27 -20.84 25.21
CA LEU A 1063 -8.58 -21.98 25.83
C LEU A 1063 -7.31 -21.52 26.59
N VAL A 1064 -6.68 -22.44 27.33
CA VAL A 1064 -5.84 -22.16 28.51
C VAL A 1064 -4.33 -22.04 28.21
N PRO A 1065 -3.57 -21.11 28.85
CA PRO A 1065 -2.12 -20.92 28.64
C PRO A 1065 -1.21 -21.76 29.56
N VAL A 1066 0.08 -21.85 29.21
CA VAL A 1066 1.21 -22.27 30.07
C VAL A 1066 2.43 -21.38 29.76
N HIS A 1067 3.23 -21.04 30.78
CA HIS A 1067 4.37 -20.10 30.71
C HIS A 1067 5.73 -20.80 30.46
N VAL A 1068 6.72 -20.06 29.93
CA VAL A 1068 8.16 -20.39 29.93
C VAL A 1068 9.00 -19.10 30.04
N CYS A 1069 10.04 -19.11 30.88
CA CYS A 1069 11.12 -18.11 31.01
C CYS A 1069 12.43 -18.67 30.43
N ALA A 1070 13.51 -17.94 30.08
CA ALA A 1070 13.80 -16.52 29.81
C ALA A 1070 15.19 -16.52 29.07
N LEU A 1071 16.06 -15.51 28.93
CA LEU A 1071 16.33 -14.18 29.54
C LEU A 1071 16.91 -13.24 28.47
N ILE A 1072 16.65 -11.93 28.59
CA ILE A 1072 17.39 -10.82 27.93
C ILE A 1072 17.52 -9.70 28.99
N GLY A 1073 18.52 -8.82 28.85
CA GLY A 1073 18.84 -7.78 29.84
C GLY A 1073 17.75 -6.72 30.04
N ASP A 1074 17.84 -6.04 31.19
CA ASP A 1074 16.89 -5.13 31.83
C ASP A 1074 15.88 -4.43 30.90
N ILE A 1075 14.68 -5.01 30.83
CA ILE A 1075 13.47 -4.41 30.24
C ILE A 1075 12.69 -3.72 31.38
N GLU A 1076 12.25 -2.48 31.18
CA GLU A 1076 11.42 -1.79 32.18
C GLU A 1076 10.01 -2.39 32.23
N GLU A 1077 9.53 -2.74 33.43
CA GLU A 1077 8.18 -3.29 33.63
C GLU A 1077 7.19 -2.15 33.91
N PHE A 1078 6.12 -2.07 33.12
CA PHE A 1078 4.94 -1.24 33.37
C PHE A 1078 3.70 -2.14 33.51
N TYR A 1079 3.58 -2.77 34.69
CA TYR A 1079 2.48 -3.69 35.01
C TYR A 1079 1.43 -3.02 35.89
N ALA A 1080 0.37 -2.50 35.26
CA ALA A 1080 -0.72 -1.74 35.90
C ALA A 1080 -1.72 -2.63 36.66
N ASN A 1081 -1.20 -3.43 37.61
CA ASN A 1081 -1.94 -4.42 38.40
C ASN A 1081 -2.64 -3.86 39.67
N HIS A 1082 -2.66 -2.55 39.85
CA HIS A 1082 -3.23 -1.90 41.04
C HIS A 1082 -3.69 -0.48 40.69
N PRO A 1083 -4.43 0.23 41.56
CA PRO A 1083 -5.10 1.47 41.20
C PRO A 1083 -4.19 2.55 40.62
N PHE A 1084 -4.57 3.06 39.44
CA PHE A 1084 -3.80 4.01 38.64
C PHE A 1084 -4.63 5.19 38.15
N LEU A 1085 -3.98 6.31 37.88
CA LEU A 1085 -4.57 7.47 37.19
C LEU A 1085 -4.33 7.35 35.68
N PHE A 1086 -5.18 7.99 34.89
CA PHE A 1086 -4.92 8.21 33.47
C PHE A 1086 -5.50 9.54 33.00
N TYR A 1087 -4.98 10.04 31.88
CA TYR A 1087 -5.57 11.16 31.15
C TYR A 1087 -5.37 11.00 29.63
N ILE A 1088 -6.25 11.63 28.86
CA ILE A 1088 -6.19 11.65 27.40
C ILE A 1088 -5.98 13.10 26.96
N LYS A 1089 -5.00 13.32 26.09
CA LYS A 1089 -4.65 14.66 25.57
C LYS A 1089 -4.74 14.72 24.05
N ILE A 1090 -5.14 15.87 23.52
CA ILE A 1090 -5.09 16.23 22.09
C ILE A 1090 -4.39 17.58 21.98
N LYS A 1091 -3.28 17.67 21.23
CA LYS A 1091 -2.43 18.89 21.12
C LYS A 1091 -2.02 19.52 22.47
N GLY A 1092 -1.95 18.71 23.53
CA GLY A 1092 -1.66 19.17 24.90
C GLY A 1092 -2.88 19.58 25.73
N VAL A 1093 -4.06 19.74 25.14
CA VAL A 1093 -5.33 19.90 25.88
C VAL A 1093 -5.71 18.56 26.52
N ILE A 1094 -5.85 18.50 27.84
CA ILE A 1094 -6.37 17.32 28.55
C ILE A 1094 -7.89 17.25 28.35
N ILE A 1095 -8.35 16.33 27.51
CA ILE A 1095 -9.78 16.15 27.19
C ILE A 1095 -10.50 15.17 28.12
N PHE A 1096 -9.78 14.23 28.74
CA PHE A 1096 -10.30 13.37 29.81
C PHE A 1096 -9.25 13.18 30.91
N ALA A 1097 -9.72 13.07 32.15
CA ALA A 1097 -8.93 12.60 33.29
C ALA A 1097 -9.74 11.54 34.07
N GLY A 1098 -9.07 10.58 34.69
CA GLY A 1098 -9.74 9.49 35.38
C GLY A 1098 -8.83 8.61 36.24
N ARG A 1099 -9.44 7.59 36.84
CA ARG A 1099 -8.75 6.53 37.60
C ARG A 1099 -9.46 5.19 37.47
N VAL A 1100 -8.67 4.14 37.54
CA VAL A 1100 -9.15 2.75 37.62
C VAL A 1100 -8.82 2.21 39.00
N ILE A 1101 -9.83 2.07 39.86
CA ILE A 1101 -9.76 1.33 41.12
C ILE A 1101 -10.28 -0.11 40.92
N ASP A 1102 -11.16 -0.29 39.93
CA ASP A 1102 -11.87 -1.55 39.68
C ASP A 1102 -12.12 -1.77 38.18
N PRO A 1103 -11.28 -2.55 37.46
CA PRO A 1103 -11.49 -2.80 36.04
C PRO A 1103 -12.76 -3.61 35.71
N THR A 1104 -13.40 -4.25 36.70
CA THR A 1104 -14.45 -5.27 36.44
C THR A 1104 -15.84 -4.71 36.11
N ASN A 1105 -16.11 -3.44 36.49
CA ASN A 1105 -17.47 -2.88 36.57
C ASN A 1105 -18.18 -2.59 35.22
N GLY A 1106 -17.59 -2.91 34.08
CA GLY A 1106 -18.20 -2.73 32.76
C GLY A 1106 -18.67 -4.00 32.04
N SER A 1107 -18.47 -5.18 32.64
CA SER A 1107 -18.52 -6.49 31.95
C SER A 1107 -19.90 -7.19 31.92
N GLY A 1108 -20.99 -6.51 32.29
CA GLY A 1108 -22.22 -7.18 32.75
C GLY A 1108 -23.57 -6.69 32.19
N VAL A 1109 -23.82 -6.78 30.89
CA VAL A 1109 -25.19 -6.87 30.34
C VAL A 1109 -25.27 -7.95 29.26
N ALA A 1110 -26.07 -8.99 29.49
CA ALA A 1110 -26.30 -10.06 28.51
C ALA A 1110 -27.48 -9.69 27.59
N TYR A 1111 -27.22 -9.56 26.28
CA TYR A 1111 -28.26 -9.28 25.29
C TYR A 1111 -29.14 -10.53 25.06
N VAL A 1112 -30.35 -10.54 25.64
CA VAL A 1112 -31.33 -11.63 25.46
C VAL A 1112 -32.35 -11.21 24.40
N PRO A 1113 -32.35 -11.82 23.20
CA PRO A 1113 -33.36 -11.50 22.18
C PRO A 1113 -34.76 -11.91 22.66
N GLN A 1114 -35.67 -10.94 22.77
CA GLN A 1114 -37.06 -11.24 23.15
C GLN A 1114 -37.77 -11.99 22.01
N LEU A 1115 -38.27 -13.19 22.31
CA LEU A 1115 -39.06 -13.99 21.37
C LEU A 1115 -40.40 -13.31 21.05
N VAL A 1116 -40.50 -12.73 19.86
CA VAL A 1116 -41.75 -12.21 19.31
C VAL A 1116 -42.77 -13.34 19.17
N LYS A 1117 -43.89 -13.23 19.90
CA LYS A 1117 -44.95 -14.24 19.92
C LYS A 1117 -45.87 -14.09 18.70
N THR A 1118 -45.65 -14.88 17.66
CA THR A 1118 -46.68 -15.18 16.64
C THR A 1118 -47.29 -16.57 16.88
N LYS A 1119 -48.60 -16.71 16.61
CA LYS A 1119 -49.39 -17.92 16.90
C LYS A 1119 -49.79 -18.65 15.62
N SER A 1120 -49.98 -19.95 15.76
CA SER A 1120 -50.47 -20.92 14.74
C SER A 1120 -49.44 -21.29 13.66
N SER A 1121 -49.48 -22.50 13.08
CA SER A 1121 -50.50 -23.56 13.18
C SER A 1121 -49.89 -24.96 13.46
N ARG A 1122 -50.74 -25.99 13.61
CA ARG A 1122 -50.36 -27.36 14.03
C ARG A 1122 -50.27 -28.33 12.84
N ARG A 1123 -49.56 -29.46 13.06
CA ARG A 1123 -49.34 -30.68 12.23
C ARG A 1123 -47.94 -30.69 11.57
N ASN A 1124 -47.24 -31.83 11.43
CA ASN A 1124 -47.65 -33.24 11.59
C ASN A 1124 -46.47 -34.16 12.01
N TYR A 1125 -46.79 -35.35 12.56
CA TYR A 1125 -45.96 -36.54 12.87
C TYR A 1125 -44.59 -36.36 13.60
N PHE A 1126 -44.31 -36.87 14.81
CA PHE A 1126 -44.42 -38.19 15.49
C PHE A 1126 -43.32 -39.25 15.19
N SER A 1127 -42.48 -39.47 16.22
CA SER A 1127 -41.86 -40.73 16.68
C SER A 1127 -40.99 -41.61 15.76
N GLN A 1128 -39.72 -41.81 16.16
CA GLN A 1128 -39.01 -43.06 16.54
C GLN A 1128 -37.53 -42.69 16.80
N LEU A 1129 -36.74 -43.24 17.74
CA LEU A 1129 -36.92 -44.25 18.81
C LEU A 1129 -35.93 -43.92 19.97
N PHE A 1130 -36.26 -44.28 21.22
CA PHE A 1130 -35.37 -44.08 22.39
C PHE A 1130 -35.43 -45.29 23.35
N SER A 1131 -34.36 -46.10 23.38
CA SER A 1131 -34.03 -47.14 24.38
C SER A 1131 -32.71 -47.81 23.94
N CYS A 1132 -31.78 -48.31 24.76
CA CYS A 1132 -31.56 -48.30 26.22
C CYS A 1132 -30.11 -48.79 26.46
N CYS A 1133 -29.41 -48.58 27.58
CA CYS A 1133 -29.76 -47.90 28.84
C CYS A 1133 -28.47 -47.33 29.48
N ARG A 1134 -28.47 -47.14 30.81
CA ARG A 1134 -27.32 -46.97 31.72
C ARG A 1134 -27.45 -47.97 32.88
N PRO A 1135 -26.38 -48.28 33.64
CA PRO A 1135 -25.83 -47.35 34.66
C PRO A 1135 -24.80 -46.33 34.16
#